data_AF-A0A165WUS5-F1
#
_entry.id   AF-A0A165WUS5-F1
#
_cell.length_a   1.000
_cell.length_b   1.000
_cell.length_c   1.000
_cell.angle_alpha   90.00
_cell.angle_beta   90.00
_cell.angle_gamma   90.00
#
_symmetry.space_group_name_H-M   'P 1'
#
loop_
_entity.id
_entity.type
_entity.pdbx_description
1 polymer ?
#
loop_
_entity_poly.entity_id
_entity_poly.type
_entity_poly.pdbx_seq_one_letter_code
_entity_poly.pdbx_strand_id
1 'polypeptide(L)'
;MRKMLLQGLVAVLAFFVFALENVTVSAEGPNDPAPILVPSDPNGKKVLFDNSHGQTAGQSDWVIDGAFSDFANALLEAGYTVKEHRSLDPLTLEDLEGYDVFIIPEAQIPFKKSEQDAIAEFAEQGGSVFFIADHYNADRNFNRWDSNEIMNGWRRGAFDNPTKGMDQGEQAAMAGVESTDWLSEEFGVRFRFNSIDNTTANVIIPSDESFGITSGIDEISIHAGSTLAIMNPEIAKGIVYLPDGLTVEENKWSNAVDEGVYFGGGIHEGPFVAIGKKERGKAAFIGDSSVVEDSTPKYRNEEHGGVKRTYDGFTEKDNGQLLMKIVEWLSHKESYLTFSELDIPLDQPSPILEMETPEHSEELKPEPWRSPNEGYLWYDQSTFADGSFGSEMDPPKDIKYNIETPEYLPTGGEPFQVTLKLTDMKPGQVIENGEIQVYLEGGTSISQVRLPNGTWPTTYGYQSVGSIQANQHGVAEKVLTMRLNPTVQDGTTGYIRLRIGAGNNVFTKTVNIGQSIVETPPGGGEKYQLLTPKYIPLGGIPFPVAVVMNGLTPGQTVANGQIQIYLSGGQSISQIQFEDGTWPITYGYFNIGKLTADENGKAKKTIMMRINPNVSAYEAYIRLRLGSGNNVLTQKVTMR
;
A
#
# COMPACT_ATOMS: atom_id res chain seq x y z
N MET A 1 58.88 -42.22 8.49
CA MET A 1 57.90 -42.92 7.62
C MET A 1 56.53 -42.84 8.28
N ARG A 2 55.69 -41.88 7.85
CA ARG A 2 54.36 -41.61 8.42
C ARG A 2 53.37 -41.38 7.25
N LYS A 3 52.26 -42.14 7.31
CA LYS A 3 50.87 -41.96 6.82
C LYS A 3 50.47 -40.49 6.49
N MET A 4 49.43 -40.13 5.73
CA MET A 4 48.28 -40.72 5.01
C MET A 4 47.62 -39.55 4.22
N LEU A 5 46.90 -39.87 3.14
CA LEU A 5 45.74 -39.18 2.52
C LEU A 5 45.50 -37.67 2.74
N LEU A 6 45.30 -36.92 1.64
CA LEU A 6 44.41 -35.75 1.64
C LEU A 6 43.67 -35.62 0.29
N GLN A 7 42.36 -35.44 0.41
CA GLN A 7 41.37 -35.21 -0.63
C GLN A 7 41.39 -33.75 -1.14
N GLY A 8 40.65 -33.52 -2.23
CA GLY A 8 40.68 -32.31 -3.04
C GLY A 8 39.93 -31.10 -2.48
N LEU A 9 40.05 -29.99 -3.22
CA LEU A 9 39.06 -28.92 -3.30
C LEU A 9 39.35 -28.08 -4.57
N VAL A 10 38.43 -28.12 -5.54
CA VAL A 10 38.36 -27.12 -6.62
C VAL A 10 37.39 -26.06 -6.13
N ALA A 11 37.90 -24.86 -5.85
CA ALA A 11 37.08 -23.72 -5.47
C ALA A 11 36.51 -23.05 -6.73
N VAL A 12 35.19 -23.08 -6.88
CA VAL A 12 34.47 -22.20 -7.80
C VAL A 12 34.22 -20.89 -7.04
N LEU A 13 34.90 -19.82 -7.48
CA LEU A 13 34.66 -18.46 -7.01
C LEU A 13 33.34 -17.96 -7.64
N ALA A 14 32.29 -17.83 -6.83
CA ALA A 14 31.14 -17.02 -7.17
C ALA A 14 31.43 -15.56 -6.80
N PHE A 15 31.57 -14.71 -7.80
CA PHE A 15 31.60 -13.26 -7.64
C PHE A 15 30.16 -12.77 -7.39
N PHE A 16 29.83 -12.47 -6.13
CA PHE A 16 28.67 -11.64 -5.82
C PHE A 16 29.10 -10.17 -5.93
N VAL A 17 28.73 -9.53 -7.04
CA VAL A 17 28.74 -8.07 -7.15
C VAL A 17 27.35 -7.63 -6.72
N PHE A 18 27.22 -7.13 -5.48
CA PHE A 18 26.07 -6.30 -5.12
C PHE A 18 26.28 -4.94 -5.78
N ALA A 19 25.77 -4.78 -7.00
CA ALA A 19 25.47 -3.47 -7.53
C ALA A 19 24.15 -3.03 -6.89
N LEU A 20 24.20 -2.00 -6.04
CA LEU A 20 23.03 -1.17 -5.76
C LEU A 20 22.76 -0.39 -7.05
N GLU A 21 22.11 -1.04 -8.01
CA GLU A 21 21.52 -0.33 -9.14
C GLU A 21 20.34 0.48 -8.60
N ASN A 22 20.28 1.75 -8.97
CA ASN A 22 19.02 2.48 -8.90
C ASN A 22 18.02 1.67 -9.72
N VAL A 23 17.00 1.08 -9.09
CA VAL A 23 15.92 0.41 -9.82
C VAL A 23 15.30 1.46 -10.73
N THR A 24 15.67 1.43 -12.01
CA THR A 24 14.98 2.20 -13.03
C THR A 24 13.67 1.49 -13.25
N VAL A 25 12.56 2.12 -12.88
CA VAL A 25 11.22 1.65 -13.27
C VAL A 25 11.19 1.69 -14.79
N SER A 26 11.18 0.52 -15.42
CA SER A 26 11.03 0.37 -16.86
C SER A 26 9.58 0.02 -17.19
N ALA A 27 9.13 0.43 -18.37
CA ALA A 27 7.90 -0.13 -18.91
C ALA A 27 8.17 -1.59 -19.26
N GLU A 28 7.66 -2.49 -18.43
CA GLU A 28 7.66 -3.93 -18.70
C GLU A 28 6.34 -4.30 -19.38
N GLY A 29 6.32 -5.42 -20.09
CA GLY A 29 5.10 -5.98 -20.66
C GLY A 29 5.08 -7.51 -20.62
N PRO A 30 4.07 -8.12 -21.25
CA PRO A 30 3.88 -9.58 -21.25
C PRO A 30 5.04 -10.36 -21.89
N ASN A 31 5.83 -9.73 -22.75
CA ASN A 31 6.95 -10.35 -23.44
C ASN A 31 8.29 -10.24 -22.67
N ASP A 32 8.32 -9.47 -21.58
CA ASP A 32 9.50 -9.35 -20.74
C ASP A 32 9.62 -10.52 -19.76
N PRO A 33 10.83 -10.85 -19.28
CA PRO A 33 11.01 -11.89 -18.28
C PRO A 33 10.16 -11.64 -17.04
N ALA A 34 9.25 -12.56 -16.73
CA ALA A 34 8.43 -12.47 -15.53
C ALA A 34 9.29 -12.49 -14.26
N PRO A 35 8.98 -11.64 -13.25
CA PRO A 35 9.69 -11.63 -11.98
C PRO A 35 9.56 -12.99 -11.28
N ILE A 36 10.63 -13.34 -10.57
CA ILE A 36 10.72 -14.57 -9.79
C ILE A 36 11.44 -14.28 -8.47
N LEU A 37 10.81 -14.64 -7.37
CA LEU A 37 11.37 -14.58 -6.03
C LEU A 37 11.77 -16.00 -5.62
N VAL A 38 13.07 -16.20 -5.39
CA VAL A 38 13.63 -17.50 -5.01
C VAL A 38 14.14 -17.43 -3.57
N PRO A 39 13.59 -18.24 -2.65
CA PRO A 39 13.93 -18.18 -1.24
C PRO A 39 15.33 -18.73 -0.99
N SER A 40 16.01 -18.18 0.01
CA SER A 40 17.32 -18.69 0.44
C SER A 40 17.23 -20.07 1.11
N ASP A 41 16.10 -20.38 1.76
CA ASP A 41 15.78 -21.68 2.35
C ASP A 41 14.43 -22.18 1.79
N PRO A 42 14.43 -22.91 0.66
CA PRO A 42 13.20 -23.32 -0.01
C PRO A 42 12.45 -24.41 0.76
N ASN A 43 11.14 -24.22 0.96
CA ASN A 43 10.22 -25.22 1.51
C ASN A 43 9.81 -26.29 0.48
N GLY A 44 10.27 -26.17 -0.78
CA GLY A 44 9.99 -27.09 -1.88
C GLY A 44 8.69 -26.83 -2.63
N LYS A 45 7.97 -25.75 -2.31
CA LYS A 45 6.69 -25.36 -2.91
C LYS A 45 6.83 -24.17 -3.83
N LYS A 46 5.97 -24.11 -4.85
CA LYS A 46 5.94 -23.02 -5.83
C LYS A 46 4.56 -22.41 -5.98
N VAL A 47 4.53 -21.08 -6.07
CA VAL A 47 3.34 -20.27 -6.28
C VAL A 47 3.50 -19.48 -7.57
N LEU A 48 2.47 -19.53 -8.42
CA LEU A 48 2.37 -18.76 -9.65
C LEU A 48 1.28 -17.69 -9.49
N PHE A 49 1.60 -16.43 -9.74
CA PHE A 49 0.64 -15.33 -9.76
C PHE A 49 0.28 -15.00 -11.21
N ASP A 50 -1.01 -14.91 -11.50
CA ASP A 50 -1.48 -14.44 -12.80
C ASP A 50 -1.15 -12.96 -13.02
N ASN A 51 -0.63 -12.63 -14.19
CA ASN A 51 -0.44 -11.27 -14.71
C ASN A 51 -0.70 -11.22 -16.24
N SER A 52 -1.52 -12.13 -16.77
CA SER A 52 -1.93 -12.12 -18.19
C SER A 52 -3.36 -11.60 -18.41
N HIS A 53 -4.12 -11.36 -17.35
CA HIS A 53 -5.54 -10.98 -17.42
C HIS A 53 -5.80 -9.56 -16.87
N GLY A 54 -4.86 -8.64 -17.08
CA GLY A 54 -5.07 -7.22 -16.74
C GLY A 54 -4.90 -6.89 -15.25
N GLN A 55 -4.09 -7.64 -14.51
CA GLN A 55 -3.75 -7.34 -13.11
C GLN A 55 -3.08 -5.97 -12.88
N THR A 56 -2.66 -5.32 -13.96
CA THR A 56 -2.10 -3.97 -13.97
C THR A 56 -3.06 -2.92 -14.53
N ALA A 57 -4.33 -3.25 -14.75
CA ALA A 57 -5.29 -2.34 -15.37
C ALA A 57 -5.78 -1.24 -14.42
N GLY A 58 -5.98 -0.05 -14.95
CA GLY A 58 -6.54 1.09 -14.24
C GLY A 58 -5.75 1.45 -12.98
N GLN A 59 -6.35 1.21 -11.82
CA GLN A 59 -5.70 1.41 -10.52
C GLN A 59 -5.06 0.14 -9.95
N SER A 60 -5.35 -1.04 -10.53
CA SER A 60 -4.75 -2.31 -10.13
C SER A 60 -3.28 -2.35 -10.45
N ASP A 61 -2.50 -2.95 -9.55
CA ASP A 61 -1.08 -3.22 -9.78
C ASP A 61 -0.66 -4.48 -9.02
N TRP A 62 -1.42 -5.55 -9.22
CA TRP A 62 -1.42 -6.77 -8.40
C TRP A 62 -0.29 -7.74 -8.78
N VAL A 63 0.91 -7.18 -8.91
CA VAL A 63 2.13 -7.84 -9.35
C VAL A 63 3.06 -8.08 -8.17
N ILE A 64 3.86 -9.14 -8.20
CA ILE A 64 4.62 -9.65 -7.04
C ILE A 64 5.80 -8.75 -6.66
N ASP A 65 6.16 -7.81 -7.53
CA ASP A 65 7.16 -6.76 -7.30
C ASP A 65 6.58 -5.34 -7.40
N GLY A 66 5.25 -5.25 -7.26
CA GLY A 66 4.46 -4.03 -7.18
C GLY A 66 3.47 -4.12 -6.03
N ALA A 67 2.22 -3.69 -6.21
CA ALA A 67 1.29 -3.54 -5.09
C ALA A 67 0.86 -4.84 -4.40
N PHE A 68 1.38 -6.02 -4.79
CA PHE A 68 1.23 -7.29 -4.06
C PHE A 68 2.57 -7.80 -3.47
N SER A 69 3.59 -6.93 -3.40
CA SER A 69 4.95 -7.29 -3.01
C SER A 69 5.07 -7.76 -1.57
N ASP A 70 4.33 -7.19 -0.62
CA ASP A 70 4.37 -7.61 0.78
C ASP A 70 3.84 -9.05 0.93
N PHE A 71 2.76 -9.39 0.21
CA PHE A 71 2.28 -10.77 0.17
C PHE A 71 3.29 -11.72 -0.48
N ALA A 72 3.87 -11.34 -1.62
CA ALA A 72 4.89 -12.13 -2.29
C ALA A 72 6.16 -12.30 -1.44
N ASN A 73 6.57 -11.27 -0.70
CA ASN A 73 7.70 -11.30 0.22
C ASN A 73 7.40 -12.19 1.43
N ALA A 74 6.19 -12.16 1.98
CA ALA A 74 5.79 -13.07 3.06
C ALA A 74 5.83 -14.54 2.60
N LEU A 75 5.41 -14.82 1.36
CA LEU A 75 5.57 -16.14 0.74
C LEU A 75 7.05 -16.52 0.56
N LEU A 76 7.87 -15.59 0.09
CA LEU A 76 9.32 -15.78 -0.04
C LEU A 76 9.97 -16.12 1.31
N GLU A 77 9.61 -15.39 2.36
CA GLU A 77 10.11 -15.61 3.74
C GLU A 77 9.66 -16.96 4.31
N ALA A 78 8.46 -17.42 3.95
CA ALA A 78 7.96 -18.76 4.28
C ALA A 78 8.59 -19.88 3.42
N GLY A 79 9.50 -19.55 2.51
CA GLY A 79 10.28 -20.51 1.73
C GLY A 79 9.64 -20.92 0.40
N TYR A 80 8.59 -20.23 -0.07
CA TYR A 80 7.99 -20.50 -1.38
C TYR A 80 8.82 -19.88 -2.51
N THR A 81 8.95 -20.58 -3.63
CA THR A 81 9.33 -19.91 -4.89
C THR A 81 8.09 -19.23 -5.45
N VAL A 82 8.16 -17.93 -5.68
CA VAL A 82 7.04 -17.14 -6.20
C VAL A 82 7.41 -16.64 -7.60
N LYS A 83 6.52 -16.79 -8.57
CA LYS A 83 6.72 -16.33 -9.94
C LYS A 83 5.45 -15.71 -10.49
N GLU A 84 5.57 -14.75 -11.38
CA GLU A 84 4.47 -14.33 -12.24
C GLU A 84 4.33 -15.20 -13.50
N HIS A 85 3.08 -15.34 -13.94
CA HIS A 85 2.71 -15.74 -15.29
C HIS A 85 2.45 -14.47 -16.10
N ARG A 86 3.24 -14.26 -17.15
CA ARG A 86 3.07 -13.18 -18.14
C ARG A 86 2.95 -13.82 -19.51
N SER A 87 1.90 -13.49 -20.24
CA SER A 87 1.64 -14.04 -21.56
C SER A 87 0.63 -13.16 -22.33
N LEU A 88 0.71 -13.19 -23.66
CA LEU A 88 -0.37 -12.75 -24.56
C LEU A 88 -1.16 -13.94 -25.12
N ASP A 89 -0.57 -15.13 -25.08
CA ASP A 89 -1.23 -16.37 -25.46
C ASP A 89 -2.14 -16.85 -24.32
N PRO A 90 -3.27 -17.51 -24.63
CA PRO A 90 -4.17 -18.03 -23.61
C PRO A 90 -3.45 -18.96 -22.63
N LEU A 91 -3.76 -18.83 -21.34
CA LEU A 91 -3.26 -19.71 -20.29
C LEU A 91 -3.56 -21.18 -20.61
N THR A 92 -2.53 -22.01 -20.54
CA THR A 92 -2.65 -23.46 -20.77
C THR A 92 -2.35 -24.25 -19.51
N LEU A 93 -2.72 -25.53 -19.49
CA LEU A 93 -2.34 -26.43 -18.40
C LEU A 93 -0.81 -26.56 -18.27
N GLU A 94 -0.08 -26.51 -19.39
CA GLU A 94 1.40 -26.60 -19.40
C GLU A 94 2.04 -25.43 -18.64
N ASP A 95 1.43 -24.24 -18.69
CA ASP A 95 1.90 -23.07 -17.94
C ASP A 95 1.80 -23.25 -16.42
N LEU A 96 0.82 -24.05 -15.99
CA LEU A 96 0.53 -24.35 -14.58
C LEU A 96 1.33 -25.57 -14.07
N GLU A 97 1.91 -26.38 -14.96
CA GLU A 97 2.66 -27.57 -14.58
C GLU A 97 3.86 -27.25 -13.67
N GLY A 98 3.96 -28.01 -12.57
CA GLY A 98 5.06 -27.88 -11.61
C GLY A 98 4.90 -26.77 -10.57
N TYR A 99 3.76 -26.07 -10.55
CA TYR A 99 3.36 -25.19 -9.44
C TYR A 99 2.39 -25.91 -8.49
N ASP A 100 2.43 -25.54 -7.21
CA ASP A 100 1.52 -26.07 -6.20
C ASP A 100 0.25 -25.22 -6.09
N VAL A 101 0.39 -23.90 -6.22
CA VAL A 101 -0.68 -22.91 -6.09
C VAL A 101 -0.62 -21.92 -7.26
N PHE A 102 -1.76 -21.68 -7.89
CA PHE A 102 -1.99 -20.60 -8.85
C PHE A 102 -2.88 -19.54 -8.20
N ILE A 103 -2.40 -18.30 -8.14
CA ILE A 103 -3.13 -17.18 -7.54
C ILE A 103 -3.58 -16.27 -8.68
N ILE A 104 -4.85 -15.89 -8.67
CA ILE A 104 -5.48 -15.03 -9.67
C ILE A 104 -5.90 -13.74 -8.94
N PRO A 105 -5.06 -12.69 -8.99
CA PRO A 105 -5.40 -11.38 -8.46
C PRO A 105 -6.40 -10.68 -9.38
N GLU A 106 -7.55 -10.28 -8.84
CA GLU A 106 -8.59 -9.41 -9.44
C GLU A 106 -8.46 -9.25 -10.96
N ALA A 107 -8.73 -10.33 -11.70
CA ALA A 107 -8.62 -10.32 -13.15
C ALA A 107 -9.53 -9.24 -13.74
N GLN A 108 -9.03 -8.56 -14.77
CA GLN A 108 -9.69 -7.44 -15.46
C GLN A 108 -9.95 -7.75 -16.92
N ILE A 109 -9.55 -8.93 -17.41
CA ILE A 109 -9.87 -9.45 -18.74
C ILE A 109 -10.48 -10.83 -18.55
N PRO A 110 -11.66 -11.11 -19.14
CA PRO A 110 -12.33 -12.39 -18.96
C PRO A 110 -11.54 -13.54 -19.56
N PHE A 111 -11.51 -14.66 -18.83
CA PHE A 111 -10.93 -15.91 -19.29
C PHE A 111 -11.69 -16.45 -20.50
N LYS A 112 -10.95 -16.99 -21.46
CA LYS A 112 -11.52 -17.83 -22.51
C LYS A 112 -11.93 -19.17 -21.92
N LYS A 113 -12.86 -19.84 -22.59
CA LYS A 113 -13.31 -21.18 -22.20
C LYS A 113 -12.14 -22.17 -22.05
N SER A 114 -11.15 -22.10 -22.92
CA SER A 114 -9.95 -22.95 -22.84
C SER A 114 -9.10 -22.70 -21.58
N GLU A 115 -9.09 -21.47 -21.08
CA GLU A 115 -8.31 -21.07 -19.89
C GLU A 115 -9.05 -21.51 -18.62
N GLN A 116 -10.38 -21.32 -18.59
CA GLN A 116 -11.26 -21.88 -17.58
C GLN A 116 -11.09 -23.40 -17.46
N ASP A 117 -11.07 -24.12 -18.59
CA ASP A 117 -10.85 -25.57 -18.63
C ASP A 117 -9.45 -25.94 -18.08
N ALA A 118 -8.40 -25.17 -18.42
CA ALA A 118 -7.05 -25.40 -17.91
C ALA A 118 -6.94 -25.18 -16.38
N ILE A 119 -7.59 -24.15 -15.84
CA ILE A 119 -7.63 -23.85 -14.40
C ILE A 119 -8.36 -24.97 -13.65
N ALA A 120 -9.52 -25.41 -14.17
CA ALA A 120 -10.28 -26.50 -13.59
C ALA A 120 -9.48 -27.80 -13.61
N GLU A 121 -8.87 -28.15 -14.75
CA GLU A 121 -8.06 -29.36 -14.90
C GLU A 121 -6.81 -29.34 -13.99
N PHE A 122 -6.14 -28.20 -13.85
CA PHE A 122 -5.04 -28.03 -12.90
C PHE A 122 -5.47 -28.37 -11.48
N ALA A 123 -6.62 -27.85 -11.04
CA ALA A 123 -7.17 -28.18 -9.73
C ALA A 123 -7.56 -29.66 -9.65
N GLU A 124 -8.22 -30.23 -10.65
CA GLU A 124 -8.58 -31.66 -10.69
C GLU A 124 -7.39 -32.59 -10.48
N GLN A 125 -6.26 -32.26 -11.11
CA GLN A 125 -5.00 -33.02 -11.03
C GLN A 125 -4.27 -32.86 -9.69
N GLY A 126 -4.80 -32.03 -8.79
CA GLY A 126 -4.29 -31.82 -7.45
C GLY A 126 -3.63 -30.47 -7.25
N GLY A 127 -3.57 -29.60 -8.26
CA GLY A 127 -3.18 -28.20 -8.12
C GLY A 127 -4.13 -27.44 -7.20
N SER A 128 -3.82 -26.19 -6.88
CA SER A 128 -4.68 -25.37 -6.03
C SER A 128 -4.78 -23.94 -6.53
N VAL A 129 -5.97 -23.36 -6.47
CA VAL A 129 -6.24 -22.05 -7.07
C VAL A 129 -6.72 -21.06 -6.00
N PHE A 130 -6.14 -19.87 -5.94
CA PHE A 130 -6.61 -18.81 -5.07
C PHE A 130 -7.19 -17.68 -5.90
N PHE A 131 -8.50 -17.50 -5.85
CA PHE A 131 -9.22 -16.43 -6.51
C PHE A 131 -9.34 -15.23 -5.56
N ILE A 132 -8.76 -14.10 -5.96
CA ILE A 132 -8.93 -12.83 -5.29
C ILE A 132 -9.75 -11.98 -6.23
N ALA A 133 -11.00 -11.70 -5.89
CA ALA A 133 -11.86 -10.81 -6.65
C ALA A 133 -11.96 -9.44 -5.97
N ASP A 134 -12.82 -8.60 -6.52
CA ASP A 134 -13.24 -7.35 -5.92
C ASP A 134 -14.75 -7.18 -6.19
N HIS A 135 -15.31 -6.06 -5.78
CA HIS A 135 -16.72 -5.74 -5.86
C HIS A 135 -17.22 -5.49 -7.28
N TYR A 136 -18.55 -5.49 -7.46
CA TYR A 136 -19.14 -5.07 -8.73
C TYR A 136 -18.89 -3.58 -8.96
N ASN A 137 -18.75 -3.14 -10.22
CA ASN A 137 -18.25 -1.83 -10.62
C ASN A 137 -16.76 -1.59 -10.22
N ALA A 138 -15.95 -2.66 -10.27
CA ALA A 138 -14.50 -2.66 -10.21
C ALA A 138 -13.83 -2.91 -11.58
N ASP A 139 -14.53 -2.69 -12.70
CA ASP A 139 -13.96 -2.63 -14.05
C ASP A 139 -12.94 -1.48 -14.15
N ARG A 140 -11.66 -1.86 -14.19
CA ARG A 140 -10.52 -0.94 -14.16
C ARG A 140 -10.07 -0.50 -15.55
N ASN A 141 -10.44 -1.21 -16.62
CA ASN A 141 -10.00 -0.94 -17.99
C ASN A 141 -11.13 -0.54 -18.95
N PHE A 142 -12.38 -0.43 -18.46
CA PHE A 142 -13.57 -0.06 -19.22
C PHE A 142 -14.02 -1.12 -20.23
N ASN A 143 -13.72 -2.39 -20.01
CA ASN A 143 -14.15 -3.48 -20.88
C ASN A 143 -15.55 -4.04 -20.55
N ARG A 144 -16.24 -3.52 -19.53
CA ARG A 144 -17.57 -3.93 -19.02
C ARG A 144 -17.57 -5.26 -18.26
N TRP A 145 -16.41 -5.76 -17.86
CA TRP A 145 -16.29 -6.95 -17.04
C TRP A 145 -15.67 -6.58 -15.70
N ASP A 146 -16.42 -6.80 -14.64
CA ASP A 146 -15.92 -6.72 -13.28
C ASP A 146 -15.20 -8.03 -12.91
N SER A 147 -14.26 -7.96 -11.97
CA SER A 147 -13.47 -9.14 -11.58
C SER A 147 -14.34 -10.28 -11.03
N ASN A 148 -15.40 -9.98 -10.28
CA ASN A 148 -16.34 -11.01 -9.81
C ASN A 148 -17.08 -11.71 -10.97
N GLU A 149 -17.45 -10.99 -12.02
CA GLU A 149 -18.03 -11.56 -13.26
C GLU A 149 -17.03 -12.46 -13.98
N ILE A 150 -15.78 -11.99 -14.10
CA ILE A 150 -14.69 -12.73 -14.73
C ILE A 150 -14.45 -14.04 -13.99
N MET A 151 -14.33 -14.00 -12.65
CA MET A 151 -14.13 -15.19 -11.84
C MET A 151 -15.34 -16.13 -11.92
N ASN A 152 -16.57 -15.59 -11.91
CA ASN A 152 -17.79 -16.39 -12.04
C ASN A 152 -17.93 -17.07 -13.42
N GLY A 153 -17.35 -16.47 -14.46
CA GLY A 153 -17.41 -16.96 -15.84
C GLY A 153 -18.55 -16.35 -16.67
N TRP A 154 -19.20 -15.29 -16.19
CA TRP A 154 -20.31 -14.64 -16.89
C TRP A 154 -20.52 -13.19 -16.46
N ARG A 155 -21.06 -12.39 -17.39
CA ARG A 155 -21.33 -10.96 -17.21
C ARG A 155 -22.80 -10.70 -16.89
N ARG A 156 -23.05 -9.94 -15.83
CA ARG A 156 -24.36 -9.48 -15.36
C ARG A 156 -25.09 -8.70 -16.45
N GLY A 157 -26.34 -9.06 -16.71
CA GLY A 157 -27.15 -8.41 -17.75
C GLY A 157 -26.73 -8.71 -19.19
N ALA A 158 -25.76 -9.60 -19.38
CA ALA A 158 -25.20 -9.97 -20.67
C ALA A 158 -24.93 -11.48 -20.80
N PHE A 159 -25.59 -12.32 -20.00
CA PHE A 159 -25.38 -13.78 -20.01
C PHE A 159 -25.48 -14.39 -21.42
N ASP A 160 -26.58 -14.13 -22.16
CA ASP A 160 -26.77 -14.66 -23.52
C ASP A 160 -25.78 -14.12 -24.56
N ASN A 161 -25.14 -12.99 -24.30
CA ASN A 161 -24.17 -12.38 -25.21
C ASN A 161 -23.09 -11.63 -24.41
N PRO A 162 -21.95 -12.27 -24.09
CA PRO A 162 -20.86 -11.66 -23.32
C PRO A 162 -20.28 -10.40 -23.98
N THR A 163 -20.51 -10.20 -25.28
CA THR A 163 -20.05 -9.04 -26.06
C THR A 163 -21.11 -7.94 -26.25
N LYS A 164 -22.23 -8.01 -25.52
CA LYS A 164 -23.29 -7.01 -25.61
C LYS A 164 -22.75 -5.60 -25.34
N GLY A 165 -22.95 -4.70 -26.30
CA GLY A 165 -22.52 -3.30 -26.19
C GLY A 165 -21.06 -3.03 -26.58
N MET A 166 -20.33 -4.04 -27.04
CA MET A 166 -18.93 -3.92 -27.47
C MET A 166 -18.78 -3.57 -28.95
N ASP A 167 -17.71 -2.85 -29.29
CA ASP A 167 -17.30 -2.58 -30.67
C ASP A 167 -16.61 -3.80 -31.34
N GLN A 168 -16.18 -3.64 -32.59
CA GLN A 168 -15.56 -4.74 -33.34
C GLN A 168 -14.19 -5.18 -32.78
N GLY A 169 -13.38 -4.26 -32.26
CA GLY A 169 -12.08 -4.57 -31.69
C GLY A 169 -12.23 -5.28 -30.35
N GLU A 170 -13.14 -4.79 -29.51
CA GLU A 170 -13.54 -5.43 -28.26
C GLU A 170 -14.08 -6.86 -28.50
N GLN A 171 -14.99 -7.03 -29.47
CA GLN A 171 -15.50 -8.36 -29.85
C GLN A 171 -14.40 -9.33 -30.31
N ALA A 172 -13.37 -8.82 -31.00
CA ALA A 172 -12.23 -9.64 -31.41
C ALA A 172 -11.35 -10.05 -30.22
N ALA A 173 -11.15 -9.16 -29.25
CA ALA A 173 -10.41 -9.46 -28.01
C ALA A 173 -11.14 -10.51 -27.15
N MET A 174 -12.48 -10.51 -27.20
CA MET A 174 -13.36 -11.46 -26.50
C MET A 174 -13.50 -12.83 -27.20
N ALA A 175 -12.75 -13.08 -28.28
CA ALA A 175 -12.85 -14.35 -29.00
C ALA A 175 -12.50 -15.54 -28.10
N GLY A 176 -13.45 -16.47 -27.95
CA GLY A 176 -13.31 -17.66 -27.10
C GLY A 176 -13.84 -17.49 -25.67
N VAL A 177 -14.35 -16.31 -25.32
CA VAL A 177 -15.08 -16.08 -24.07
C VAL A 177 -16.53 -16.56 -24.24
N GLU A 178 -16.99 -17.36 -23.29
CA GLU A 178 -18.36 -17.90 -23.24
C GLU A 178 -18.94 -17.64 -21.85
N SER A 179 -20.23 -17.30 -21.78
CA SER A 179 -20.92 -17.17 -20.49
C SER A 179 -21.31 -18.54 -19.97
N THR A 180 -20.81 -18.89 -18.78
CA THR A 180 -21.19 -20.10 -18.03
C THR A 180 -21.18 -19.76 -16.54
N ASP A 181 -21.91 -20.51 -15.70
CA ASP A 181 -21.83 -20.36 -14.24
C ASP A 181 -20.60 -21.11 -13.68
N TRP A 182 -19.45 -20.93 -14.35
CA TRP A 182 -18.26 -21.76 -14.26
C TRP A 182 -17.75 -21.95 -12.83
N LEU A 183 -17.60 -20.87 -12.06
CA LEU A 183 -17.05 -20.98 -10.69
C LEU A 183 -17.95 -21.81 -9.76
N SER A 184 -19.27 -21.67 -9.94
CA SER A 184 -20.29 -22.39 -9.18
C SER A 184 -20.32 -23.86 -9.58
N GLU A 185 -20.23 -24.16 -10.88
CA GLU A 185 -20.18 -25.52 -11.42
C GLU A 185 -18.90 -26.27 -11.00
N GLU A 186 -17.74 -25.60 -11.06
CA GLU A 186 -16.44 -26.23 -10.81
C GLU A 186 -16.04 -26.25 -9.33
N PHE A 187 -16.36 -25.20 -8.58
CA PHE A 187 -15.88 -25.01 -7.20
C PHE A 187 -16.98 -24.80 -6.16
N GLY A 188 -18.25 -24.78 -6.55
CA GLY A 188 -19.38 -24.71 -5.62
C GLY A 188 -19.57 -23.36 -4.94
N VAL A 189 -18.98 -22.28 -5.47
CA VAL A 189 -19.15 -20.91 -4.96
C VAL A 189 -19.45 -19.94 -6.09
N ARG A 190 -20.08 -18.82 -5.76
CA ARG A 190 -20.27 -17.69 -6.68
C ARG A 190 -19.87 -16.40 -5.97
N PHE A 191 -19.05 -15.55 -6.59
CA PHE A 191 -18.87 -14.18 -6.10
C PHE A 191 -20.16 -13.40 -6.30
N ARG A 192 -20.60 -12.68 -5.27
CA ARG A 192 -21.78 -11.81 -5.37
C ARG A 192 -21.40 -10.48 -6.01
N PHE A 193 -22.43 -9.76 -6.45
CA PHE A 193 -22.29 -8.40 -6.99
C PHE A 193 -22.50 -7.31 -5.93
N ASN A 194 -22.59 -7.69 -4.65
CA ASN A 194 -22.70 -6.74 -3.56
C ASN A 194 -21.38 -5.96 -3.39
N SER A 195 -21.44 -4.87 -2.63
CA SER A 195 -20.26 -4.02 -2.36
C SER A 195 -20.43 -3.41 -0.99
N ILE A 196 -19.78 -4.04 -0.01
CA ILE A 196 -19.95 -3.77 1.41
C ILE A 196 -18.76 -2.98 1.92
N ASP A 197 -19.04 -1.98 2.76
CA ASP A 197 -18.06 -1.06 3.31
C ASP A 197 -18.41 -0.72 4.77
N ASN A 198 -17.54 0.05 5.43
CA ASN A 198 -17.73 0.55 6.81
C ASN A 198 -17.99 -0.57 7.84
N THR A 199 -17.33 -1.72 7.68
CA THR A 199 -17.42 -2.85 8.61
C THR A 199 -16.11 -3.63 8.63
N THR A 200 -16.09 -4.79 9.26
CA THR A 200 -14.97 -5.75 9.27
C THR A 200 -15.54 -7.15 9.27
N ALA A 201 -14.89 -8.11 8.62
CA ALA A 201 -15.26 -9.51 8.72
C ALA A 201 -14.71 -10.10 10.03
N ASN A 202 -15.59 -10.40 10.98
CA ASN A 202 -15.21 -10.81 12.34
C ASN A 202 -16.02 -12.02 12.85
N VAL A 203 -16.81 -12.65 11.99
CA VAL A 203 -17.45 -13.93 12.28
C VAL A 203 -16.56 -15.02 11.72
N ILE A 204 -15.67 -15.52 12.56
CA ILE A 204 -14.60 -16.45 12.20
C ILE A 204 -15.01 -17.89 12.54
N ILE A 205 -14.98 -18.79 11.55
CA ILE A 205 -15.26 -20.21 11.78
C ILE A 205 -14.10 -20.85 12.59
N PRO A 206 -14.39 -21.74 13.56
CA PRO A 206 -13.36 -22.39 14.36
C PRO A 206 -12.27 -23.08 13.53
N SER A 207 -11.02 -23.03 14.01
CA SER A 207 -9.85 -23.53 13.26
C SER A 207 -9.89 -25.03 12.96
N ASP A 208 -10.54 -25.82 13.80
CA ASP A 208 -10.75 -27.26 13.59
C ASP A 208 -11.79 -27.56 12.50
N GLU A 209 -12.70 -26.63 12.23
CA GLU A 209 -13.66 -26.69 11.12
C GLU A 209 -13.16 -26.02 9.83
N SER A 210 -12.04 -25.29 9.92
CA SER A 210 -11.43 -24.53 8.81
C SER A 210 -10.00 -25.00 8.47
N PHE A 211 -9.64 -26.24 8.82
CA PHE A 211 -8.34 -26.84 8.47
C PHE A 211 -7.11 -26.08 8.99
N GLY A 212 -7.27 -25.41 10.13
CA GLY A 212 -6.25 -24.58 10.76
C GLY A 212 -6.09 -23.18 10.14
N ILE A 213 -6.83 -22.87 9.08
CA ILE A 213 -6.68 -21.61 8.33
C ILE A 213 -7.01 -20.41 9.21
N THR A 214 -8.10 -20.49 9.98
CA THR A 214 -8.56 -19.39 10.84
C THR A 214 -7.86 -19.34 12.21
N SER A 215 -6.77 -20.10 12.40
CA SER A 215 -6.04 -20.10 13.66
C SER A 215 -5.40 -18.72 13.92
N GLY A 216 -5.82 -18.09 15.01
CA GLY A 216 -5.33 -16.77 15.44
C GLY A 216 -5.83 -15.61 14.57
N ILE A 217 -6.94 -15.79 13.86
CA ILE A 217 -7.62 -14.75 13.10
C ILE A 217 -8.82 -14.25 13.91
N ASP A 218 -8.88 -12.95 14.16
CA ASP A 218 -9.96 -12.28 14.87
C ASP A 218 -10.78 -11.39 13.91
N GLU A 219 -10.11 -10.60 13.07
CA GLU A 219 -10.77 -9.64 12.16
C GLU A 219 -10.02 -9.51 10.82
N ILE A 220 -10.78 -9.38 9.73
CA ILE A 220 -10.27 -9.06 8.38
C ILE A 220 -10.89 -7.74 7.92
N SER A 221 -10.09 -6.86 7.32
CA SER A 221 -10.60 -5.60 6.78
C SER A 221 -11.44 -5.83 5.52
N ILE A 222 -12.32 -4.88 5.22
CA ILE A 222 -13.12 -4.85 4.00
C ILE A 222 -13.27 -3.40 3.56
N HIS A 223 -12.96 -3.12 2.30
CA HIS A 223 -13.07 -1.79 1.70
C HIS A 223 -13.78 -1.91 0.36
N ALA A 224 -15.10 -1.72 0.40
CA ALA A 224 -16.01 -1.90 -0.74
C ALA A 224 -16.16 -3.36 -1.24
N GLY A 225 -15.58 -4.37 -0.60
CA GLY A 225 -15.55 -5.76 -1.07
C GLY A 225 -16.90 -6.47 -1.27
N SER A 226 -16.86 -7.57 -2.02
CA SER A 226 -17.97 -8.51 -2.24
C SER A 226 -17.92 -9.71 -1.29
N THR A 227 -19.06 -10.35 -1.06
CA THR A 227 -19.14 -11.68 -0.44
C THR A 227 -19.32 -12.76 -1.49
N LEU A 228 -19.32 -14.02 -1.06
CA LEU A 228 -19.61 -15.19 -1.88
C LEU A 228 -20.94 -15.84 -1.47
N ALA A 229 -21.55 -16.55 -2.40
CA ALA A 229 -22.62 -17.51 -2.13
C ALA A 229 -22.05 -18.94 -2.16
N ILE A 230 -22.37 -19.75 -1.15
CA ILE A 230 -22.12 -21.20 -1.18
C ILE A 230 -23.21 -21.84 -2.03
N MET A 231 -22.83 -22.43 -3.16
CA MET A 231 -23.72 -23.08 -4.12
C MET A 231 -23.78 -24.59 -3.90
N ASN A 232 -22.64 -25.21 -3.55
CA ASN A 232 -22.54 -26.62 -3.22
C ASN A 232 -21.72 -26.86 -1.94
N PRO A 233 -22.36 -27.07 -0.77
CA PRO A 233 -21.66 -27.25 0.50
C PRO A 233 -20.90 -28.58 0.62
N GLU A 234 -21.06 -29.52 -0.32
CA GLU A 234 -20.25 -30.74 -0.34
C GLU A 234 -18.79 -30.44 -0.74
N ILE A 235 -18.57 -29.39 -1.55
CA ILE A 235 -17.25 -29.03 -2.07
C ILE A 235 -16.82 -27.61 -1.72
N ALA A 236 -17.71 -26.79 -1.13
CA ALA A 236 -17.40 -25.42 -0.72
C ALA A 236 -17.79 -25.17 0.75
N LYS A 237 -17.02 -24.30 1.41
CA LYS A 237 -17.25 -23.91 2.81
C LYS A 237 -16.80 -22.48 3.05
N GLY A 238 -17.62 -21.67 3.71
CA GLY A 238 -17.23 -20.37 4.21
C GLY A 238 -16.42 -20.49 5.50
N ILE A 239 -15.42 -19.61 5.66
CA ILE A 239 -14.53 -19.63 6.83
C ILE A 239 -14.42 -18.28 7.54
N VAL A 240 -14.76 -17.19 6.86
CA VAL A 240 -14.81 -15.83 7.43
C VAL A 240 -16.07 -15.15 6.90
N TYR A 241 -16.87 -14.59 7.80
CA TYR A 241 -18.13 -13.91 7.49
C TYR A 241 -18.14 -12.50 8.09
N LEU A 242 -19.01 -11.67 7.52
CA LEU A 242 -19.36 -10.37 8.07
C LEU A 242 -20.29 -10.52 9.29
N PRO A 243 -20.36 -9.54 10.20
CA PRO A 243 -21.29 -9.58 11.32
C PRO A 243 -22.74 -9.52 10.85
N ASP A 244 -23.67 -10.06 11.65
CA ASP A 244 -25.11 -9.86 11.45
C ASP A 244 -25.51 -8.39 11.67
N GLY A 245 -26.63 -7.99 11.07
CA GLY A 245 -27.27 -6.69 11.32
C GLY A 245 -26.70 -5.54 10.48
N LEU A 246 -26.00 -5.85 9.39
CA LEU A 246 -25.60 -4.84 8.42
C LEU A 246 -26.83 -4.20 7.78
N THR A 247 -26.74 -2.89 7.50
CA THR A 247 -27.82 -2.13 6.86
C THR A 247 -27.32 -1.48 5.58
N VAL A 248 -28.23 -1.28 4.62
CA VAL A 248 -27.91 -0.58 3.37
C VAL A 248 -27.47 0.86 3.66
N GLU A 249 -28.05 1.53 4.66
CA GLU A 249 -27.73 2.92 4.98
C GLU A 249 -26.31 3.10 5.55
N GLU A 250 -25.81 2.13 6.31
CA GLU A 250 -24.53 2.24 7.01
C GLU A 250 -23.39 1.52 6.30
N ASN A 251 -23.69 0.39 5.64
CA ASN A 251 -22.68 -0.55 5.15
C ASN A 251 -22.62 -0.69 3.64
N LYS A 252 -23.49 -0.02 2.88
CA LYS A 252 -23.36 0.04 1.43
C LYS A 252 -22.16 0.91 1.05
N TRP A 253 -21.30 0.41 0.17
CA TRP A 253 -20.32 1.26 -0.50
C TRP A 253 -21.02 2.35 -1.33
N SER A 254 -20.57 3.59 -1.24
CA SER A 254 -21.29 4.74 -1.82
C SER A 254 -21.51 4.65 -3.33
N ASN A 255 -20.70 3.89 -4.05
CA ASN A 255 -20.81 3.73 -5.50
C ASN A 255 -21.47 2.39 -5.92
N ALA A 256 -21.87 1.53 -4.98
CA ALA A 256 -22.51 0.25 -5.30
C ALA A 256 -23.74 0.46 -6.21
N VAL A 257 -23.90 -0.43 -7.18
CA VAL A 257 -24.89 -0.27 -8.25
C VAL A 257 -26.31 -0.62 -7.82
N ASP A 258 -26.45 -1.48 -6.81
CA ASP A 258 -27.69 -1.97 -6.22
C ASP A 258 -27.70 -1.72 -4.70
N GLU A 259 -28.43 -2.51 -3.90
CA GLU A 259 -28.47 -2.34 -2.45
C GLU A 259 -27.11 -2.48 -1.74
N GLY A 260 -26.10 -3.11 -2.34
CA GLY A 260 -24.76 -3.27 -1.76
C GLY A 260 -24.67 -4.20 -0.53
N VAL A 261 -25.75 -4.42 0.21
CA VAL A 261 -25.91 -5.40 1.30
C VAL A 261 -27.19 -6.19 1.01
N TYR A 262 -27.11 -7.49 0.79
CA TYR A 262 -28.21 -8.29 0.22
C TYR A 262 -29.09 -8.96 1.29
N PHE A 263 -28.49 -9.48 2.36
CA PHE A 263 -29.15 -10.30 3.37
C PHE A 263 -28.90 -9.83 4.81
N GLY A 264 -28.25 -8.67 4.98
CA GLY A 264 -28.06 -8.01 6.27
C GLY A 264 -26.86 -8.56 7.06
N GLY A 265 -25.86 -9.11 6.36
CA GLY A 265 -24.65 -9.66 6.98
C GLY A 265 -24.78 -11.11 7.44
N GLY A 266 -23.81 -11.56 8.24
CA GLY A 266 -23.77 -12.91 8.79
C GLY A 266 -23.67 -14.01 7.74
N ILE A 267 -24.14 -15.20 8.12
CA ILE A 267 -24.10 -16.41 7.27
C ILE A 267 -24.99 -16.26 6.03
N HIS A 268 -26.09 -15.51 6.11
CA HIS A 268 -27.01 -15.34 4.97
C HIS A 268 -26.47 -14.40 3.90
N GLU A 269 -25.71 -13.36 4.26
CA GLU A 269 -24.95 -12.56 3.28
C GLU A 269 -23.94 -13.43 2.53
N GLY A 270 -23.50 -14.52 3.17
CA GLY A 270 -22.53 -15.46 2.67
C GLY A 270 -21.11 -15.08 3.09
N PRO A 271 -20.15 -16.00 2.91
CA PRO A 271 -18.79 -15.77 3.40
C PRO A 271 -18.10 -14.63 2.66
N PHE A 272 -17.29 -13.88 3.40
CA PHE A 272 -16.29 -12.99 2.81
C PHE A 272 -15.06 -13.77 2.31
N VAL A 273 -14.71 -14.86 3.02
CA VAL A 273 -13.67 -15.80 2.60
C VAL A 273 -14.22 -17.22 2.62
N ALA A 274 -14.04 -17.94 1.52
CA ALA A 274 -14.44 -19.32 1.36
C ALA A 274 -13.28 -20.19 0.89
N ILE A 275 -13.43 -21.50 1.08
CA ILE A 275 -12.55 -22.53 0.57
C ILE A 275 -13.36 -23.56 -0.21
N GLY A 276 -12.70 -24.20 -1.16
CA GLY A 276 -13.33 -25.14 -2.09
C GLY A 276 -12.47 -26.36 -2.38
N LYS A 277 -13.12 -27.36 -2.97
CA LYS A 277 -12.54 -28.59 -3.46
C LYS A 277 -12.91 -28.78 -4.93
N LYS A 278 -11.92 -29.22 -5.69
CA LYS A 278 -12.10 -29.72 -7.06
C LYS A 278 -11.30 -31.00 -7.19
N GLU A 279 -11.98 -32.12 -7.00
CA GLU A 279 -11.36 -33.45 -6.93
C GLU A 279 -10.16 -33.47 -5.98
N ARG A 280 -8.94 -33.71 -6.49
CA ARG A 280 -7.73 -33.82 -5.68
C ARG A 280 -7.18 -32.46 -5.25
N GLY A 281 -7.56 -31.39 -5.95
CA GLY A 281 -7.10 -30.03 -5.68
C GLY A 281 -7.98 -29.29 -4.70
N LYS A 282 -7.65 -28.01 -4.53
CA LYS A 282 -8.29 -27.10 -3.59
C LYS A 282 -8.43 -25.72 -4.19
N ALA A 283 -9.35 -24.93 -3.65
CA ALA A 283 -9.45 -23.53 -3.98
C ALA A 283 -9.70 -22.67 -2.74
N ALA A 284 -9.37 -21.40 -2.84
CA ALA A 284 -9.75 -20.37 -1.88
C ALA A 284 -10.28 -19.14 -2.62
N PHE A 285 -11.10 -18.36 -1.94
CA PHE A 285 -11.82 -17.23 -2.53
C PHE A 285 -11.91 -16.08 -1.53
N ILE A 286 -11.61 -14.87 -1.98
CA ILE A 286 -11.82 -13.63 -1.22
C ILE A 286 -12.36 -12.55 -2.16
N GLY A 287 -13.38 -11.82 -1.72
CA GLY A 287 -14.12 -10.87 -2.57
C GLY A 287 -13.60 -9.44 -2.53
N ASP A 288 -12.37 -9.22 -2.06
CA ASP A 288 -11.77 -7.90 -1.89
C ASP A 288 -10.25 -7.97 -2.06
N SER A 289 -9.73 -7.33 -3.12
CA SER A 289 -8.30 -7.25 -3.40
C SER A 289 -7.58 -6.27 -2.47
N SER A 290 -8.30 -5.34 -1.84
CA SER A 290 -7.72 -4.38 -0.90
C SER A 290 -7.13 -5.06 0.33
N VAL A 291 -7.58 -6.28 0.67
CA VAL A 291 -7.04 -7.11 1.75
C VAL A 291 -5.59 -7.55 1.49
N VAL A 292 -5.20 -7.59 0.22
CA VAL A 292 -3.92 -8.16 -0.25
C VAL A 292 -2.92 -7.08 -0.63
N GLU A 293 -3.41 -5.92 -1.08
CA GLU A 293 -2.55 -4.87 -1.64
C GLU A 293 -1.62 -4.21 -0.61
N ASP A 294 -0.54 -3.63 -1.12
CA ASP A 294 0.38 -2.76 -0.43
C ASP A 294 0.56 -1.43 -1.18
N SER A 295 1.22 -0.46 -0.55
CA SER A 295 1.40 0.89 -1.10
C SER A 295 2.58 1.04 -2.07
N THR A 296 2.89 0.00 -2.85
CA THR A 296 4.03 -0.03 -3.81
C THR A 296 3.63 -0.21 -5.28
N PRO A 297 2.76 0.64 -5.85
CA PRO A 297 2.43 0.54 -7.27
C PRO A 297 3.69 0.76 -8.12
N LYS A 298 3.90 -0.12 -9.10
CA LYS A 298 5.04 -0.17 -10.01
C LYS A 298 4.75 0.56 -11.33
N TYR A 299 3.59 0.32 -11.92
CA TYR A 299 3.25 0.81 -13.26
C TYR A 299 2.32 2.03 -13.24
N ARG A 300 2.32 2.77 -14.35
CA ARG A 300 1.34 3.83 -14.59
C ARG A 300 0.00 3.26 -15.01
N ASN A 301 -1.05 4.03 -14.75
CA ASN A 301 -2.37 3.78 -15.33
C ASN A 301 -2.27 3.87 -16.86
N GLU A 302 -2.72 2.84 -17.56
CA GLU A 302 -2.57 2.68 -19.01
C GLU A 302 -3.44 3.65 -19.83
N GLU A 303 -4.54 4.14 -19.28
CA GLU A 303 -5.42 5.07 -19.99
C GLU A 303 -4.85 6.51 -19.99
N HIS A 304 -4.20 6.92 -18.89
CA HIS A 304 -3.84 8.33 -18.70
C HIS A 304 -2.43 8.59 -18.16
N GLY A 305 -1.60 7.56 -17.95
CA GLY A 305 -0.20 7.67 -17.54
C GLY A 305 0.01 8.18 -16.10
N GLY A 306 -1.05 8.21 -15.29
CA GLY A 306 -0.98 8.69 -13.90
C GLY A 306 -0.34 7.66 -12.97
N VAL A 307 0.25 8.14 -11.87
CA VAL A 307 0.65 7.27 -10.75
C VAL A 307 -0.61 6.62 -10.18
N LYS A 308 -0.57 5.30 -9.98
CA LYS A 308 -1.64 4.56 -9.32
C LYS A 308 -1.63 4.81 -7.81
N ARG A 309 -2.77 4.69 -7.17
CA ARG A 309 -2.89 4.77 -5.71
C ARG A 309 -3.39 3.44 -5.20
N THR A 310 -2.53 2.76 -4.47
CA THR A 310 -2.82 1.54 -3.74
C THR A 310 -2.67 1.79 -2.24
N TYR A 311 -3.22 0.89 -1.44
CA TYR A 311 -3.28 1.02 0.02
C TYR A 311 -2.49 -0.11 0.69
N ASP A 312 -2.15 0.04 1.97
CA ASP A 312 -1.38 -0.95 2.72
C ASP A 312 -2.33 -1.88 3.48
N GLY A 313 -3.11 -2.66 2.73
CA GLY A 313 -4.13 -3.53 3.28
C GLY A 313 -3.58 -4.87 3.76
N PHE A 314 -2.47 -5.37 3.22
CA PHE A 314 -1.82 -6.59 3.69
C PHE A 314 -1.49 -6.55 5.20
N THR A 315 -1.11 -5.38 5.70
CA THR A 315 -0.75 -5.17 7.12
C THR A 315 -1.93 -4.74 8.00
N GLU A 316 -3.11 -4.52 7.42
CA GLU A 316 -4.33 -4.23 8.19
C GLU A 316 -4.84 -5.48 8.89
N LYS A 317 -5.24 -5.31 10.17
CA LYS A 317 -5.87 -6.37 10.97
C LYS A 317 -5.07 -7.68 10.90
N ASP A 318 -5.73 -8.80 10.63
CA ASP A 318 -5.11 -10.12 10.48
C ASP A 318 -4.98 -10.56 9.01
N ASN A 319 -5.08 -9.62 8.05
CA ASN A 319 -5.14 -9.89 6.61
C ASN A 319 -3.97 -10.75 6.13
N GLY A 320 -2.74 -10.27 6.32
CA GLY A 320 -1.54 -11.01 5.93
C GLY A 320 -1.41 -12.37 6.60
N GLN A 321 -1.86 -12.51 7.86
CA GLN A 321 -1.84 -13.81 8.55
C GLN A 321 -2.82 -14.79 7.89
N LEU A 322 -4.04 -14.35 7.57
CA LEU A 322 -5.03 -15.19 6.89
C LEU A 322 -4.54 -15.60 5.50
N LEU A 323 -4.04 -14.66 4.70
CA LEU A 323 -3.53 -14.93 3.35
C LEU A 323 -2.41 -15.98 3.37
N MET A 324 -1.48 -15.87 4.32
CA MET A 324 -0.40 -16.85 4.50
C MET A 324 -0.93 -18.22 4.93
N LYS A 325 -1.94 -18.26 5.79
CA LYS A 325 -2.60 -19.51 6.23
C LYS A 325 -3.37 -20.19 5.11
N ILE A 326 -4.01 -19.42 4.23
CA ILE A 326 -4.66 -19.92 3.03
C ILE A 326 -3.64 -20.57 2.11
N VAL A 327 -2.54 -19.89 1.77
CA VAL A 327 -1.52 -20.47 0.87
C VAL A 327 -0.81 -21.67 1.50
N GLU A 328 -0.54 -21.63 2.80
CA GLU A 328 -0.04 -22.80 3.55
C GLU A 328 -0.96 -24.00 3.32
N TRP A 329 -2.26 -23.87 3.60
CA TRP A 329 -3.23 -24.93 3.36
C TRP A 329 -3.24 -25.35 1.88
N LEU A 330 -3.42 -24.44 0.93
CA LEU A 330 -3.48 -24.74 -0.51
C LEU A 330 -2.27 -25.55 -1.00
N SER A 331 -1.07 -25.26 -0.49
CA SER A 331 0.17 -25.92 -0.93
C SER A 331 0.31 -27.38 -0.46
N HIS A 332 -0.44 -27.80 0.57
CA HIS A 332 -0.43 -29.17 1.07
C HIS A 332 -1.48 -30.04 0.37
N LYS A 333 -1.11 -31.26 -0.03
CA LYS A 333 -2.06 -32.18 -0.69
C LYS A 333 -2.85 -32.95 0.37
N GLU A 334 -4.14 -33.13 0.10
CA GLU A 334 -5.08 -33.85 0.94
C GLU A 334 -5.61 -35.09 0.22
N SER A 335 -6.12 -36.07 0.97
CA SER A 335 -6.66 -37.31 0.39
C SER A 335 -8.16 -37.28 0.10
N TYR A 336 -8.91 -36.41 0.78
CA TYR A 336 -10.36 -36.29 0.60
C TYR A 336 -10.69 -35.50 -0.67
N LEU A 337 -11.77 -35.86 -1.35
CA LEU A 337 -12.20 -35.19 -2.57
C LEU A 337 -13.30 -34.16 -2.30
N THR A 338 -14.15 -34.41 -1.30
CA THR A 338 -15.21 -33.50 -0.85
C THR A 338 -15.11 -33.24 0.65
N PHE A 339 -15.71 -32.16 1.13
CA PHE A 339 -15.82 -31.90 2.57
C PHE A 339 -16.80 -32.87 3.25
N SER A 340 -17.74 -33.46 2.50
CA SER A 340 -18.68 -34.47 3.02
C SER A 340 -18.04 -35.81 3.41
N GLU A 341 -16.78 -36.06 3.02
CA GLU A 341 -15.99 -37.21 3.46
C GLU A 341 -15.42 -37.04 4.89
N LEU A 342 -15.46 -35.83 5.44
CA LEU A 342 -14.85 -35.47 6.71
C LEU A 342 -15.89 -35.32 7.82
N ASP A 343 -15.46 -35.49 9.07
CA ASP A 343 -16.28 -35.29 10.26
C ASP A 343 -16.24 -33.80 10.69
N ILE A 344 -16.70 -32.92 9.80
CA ILE A 344 -16.84 -31.48 10.05
C ILE A 344 -18.27 -31.01 9.71
N PRO A 345 -18.78 -29.94 10.33
CA PRO A 345 -20.05 -29.35 9.93
C PRO A 345 -19.98 -28.80 8.50
N LEU A 346 -20.88 -29.28 7.64
CA LEU A 346 -21.09 -28.70 6.31
C LEU A 346 -21.95 -27.43 6.41
N ASP A 347 -21.67 -26.47 5.54
CA ASP A 347 -22.49 -25.29 5.39
C ASP A 347 -23.85 -25.63 4.77
N GLN A 348 -24.74 -24.65 4.71
CA GLN A 348 -25.95 -24.73 3.89
C GLN A 348 -25.76 -23.88 2.64
N PRO A 349 -26.46 -24.21 1.53
CA PRO A 349 -26.49 -23.32 0.38
C PRO A 349 -26.94 -21.92 0.81
N SER A 350 -26.22 -20.89 0.37
CA SER A 350 -26.56 -19.51 0.67
C SER A 350 -27.90 -19.13 0.01
N PRO A 351 -28.70 -18.23 0.62
CA PRO A 351 -29.81 -17.63 -0.10
C PRO A 351 -29.28 -16.81 -1.29
N ILE A 352 -30.01 -16.81 -2.40
CA ILE A 352 -29.68 -16.03 -3.59
C ILE A 352 -30.87 -15.16 -4.01
N LEU A 353 -30.58 -13.96 -4.47
CA LEU A 353 -31.52 -13.06 -5.12
C LEU A 353 -31.77 -13.54 -6.55
N GLU A 354 -32.92 -13.18 -7.11
CA GLU A 354 -33.26 -13.52 -8.50
C GLU A 354 -32.22 -12.96 -9.49
N MET A 355 -31.72 -11.74 -9.25
CA MET A 355 -30.71 -11.08 -10.09
C MET A 355 -29.32 -11.74 -10.03
N GLU A 356 -29.07 -12.62 -9.06
CA GLU A 356 -27.83 -13.39 -8.95
C GLU A 356 -27.89 -14.67 -9.78
N THR A 357 -29.05 -15.01 -10.36
CA THR A 357 -29.18 -16.10 -11.33
C THR A 357 -28.71 -15.61 -12.70
N PRO A 358 -27.75 -16.27 -13.36
CA PRO A 358 -27.11 -15.72 -14.56
C PRO A 358 -28.09 -15.28 -15.66
N GLU A 359 -29.07 -16.14 -15.99
CA GLU A 359 -30.07 -15.89 -17.04
C GLU A 359 -31.09 -14.79 -16.68
N HIS A 360 -31.22 -14.45 -15.40
CA HIS A 360 -32.14 -13.42 -14.90
C HIS A 360 -31.41 -12.16 -14.43
N SER A 361 -30.09 -12.12 -14.57
CA SER A 361 -29.29 -10.96 -14.21
C SER A 361 -29.57 -9.78 -15.15
N GLU A 362 -29.51 -8.57 -14.62
CA GLU A 362 -29.78 -7.34 -15.36
C GLU A 362 -28.64 -6.33 -15.19
N GLU A 363 -28.35 -5.59 -16.27
CA GLU A 363 -27.44 -4.45 -16.27
C GLU A 363 -28.20 -3.25 -15.67
N LEU A 364 -27.94 -2.94 -14.40
CA LEU A 364 -28.68 -1.90 -13.66
C LEU A 364 -28.21 -0.48 -13.98
N LYS A 365 -26.95 -0.33 -14.39
CA LYS A 365 -26.35 0.94 -14.83
C LYS A 365 -25.63 0.72 -16.15
N PRO A 366 -25.60 1.72 -17.06
CA PRO A 366 -24.89 1.57 -18.33
C PRO A 366 -23.40 1.29 -18.13
N GLU A 367 -22.90 0.31 -18.88
CA GLU A 367 -21.48 -0.08 -18.87
C GLU A 367 -20.77 0.21 -20.22
N PRO A 368 -19.49 0.64 -20.19
CA PRO A 368 -18.71 0.94 -19.00
C PRO A 368 -19.26 2.16 -18.26
N TRP A 369 -19.01 2.24 -16.95
CA TRP A 369 -19.56 3.28 -16.07
C TRP A 369 -19.16 4.72 -16.46
N ARG A 370 -18.18 4.85 -17.36
CA ARG A 370 -17.95 6.02 -18.21
C ARG A 370 -17.30 5.61 -19.52
N SER A 371 -17.34 6.48 -20.52
CA SER A 371 -16.53 6.30 -21.72
C SER A 371 -15.03 6.37 -21.39
N PRO A 372 -14.19 5.49 -21.99
CA PRO A 372 -12.75 5.61 -21.91
C PRO A 372 -12.26 6.91 -22.60
N ASN A 373 -11.08 7.38 -22.21
CA ASN A 373 -10.43 8.55 -22.83
C ASN A 373 -10.19 8.32 -24.32
N GLU A 374 -10.23 9.41 -25.10
CA GLU A 374 -9.99 9.35 -26.54
C GLU A 374 -8.62 8.73 -26.85
N GLY A 375 -8.62 7.69 -27.68
CA GLY A 375 -7.41 7.00 -28.13
C GLY A 375 -7.00 5.80 -27.29
N TYR A 376 -7.56 5.60 -26.10
CA TYR A 376 -7.30 4.42 -25.27
C TYR A 376 -8.19 3.24 -25.69
N LEU A 377 -7.57 2.07 -25.91
CA LEU A 377 -8.23 0.81 -26.20
C LEU A 377 -7.64 -0.26 -25.27
N TRP A 378 -8.42 -0.80 -24.34
CA TRP A 378 -7.95 -1.78 -23.35
C TRP A 378 -7.35 -3.06 -23.98
N TYR A 379 -7.74 -3.36 -25.22
CA TYR A 379 -7.30 -4.53 -25.98
C TYR A 379 -6.12 -4.26 -26.92
N ASP A 380 -5.60 -3.03 -26.99
CA ASP A 380 -4.47 -2.66 -27.85
C ASP A 380 -3.40 -1.89 -27.05
N GLN A 381 -2.35 -2.60 -26.65
CA GLN A 381 -1.25 -2.07 -25.84
C GLN A 381 -0.49 -0.92 -26.53
N SER A 382 -0.57 -0.78 -27.85
CA SER A 382 0.04 0.37 -28.55
C SER A 382 -0.65 1.70 -28.22
N THR A 383 -1.84 1.64 -27.61
CA THR A 383 -2.58 2.80 -27.13
C THR A 383 -2.27 3.18 -25.68
N PHE A 384 -1.52 2.34 -24.98
CA PHE A 384 -1.27 2.52 -23.55
C PHE A 384 -0.29 3.64 -23.27
N ALA A 385 -0.56 4.42 -22.23
CA ALA A 385 0.24 5.55 -21.83
C ALA A 385 1.66 5.15 -21.37
N ASP A 386 2.63 6.03 -21.60
CA ASP A 386 4.02 5.84 -21.18
C ASP A 386 4.15 5.36 -19.72
N GLY A 387 4.90 4.29 -19.53
CA GLY A 387 5.20 3.70 -18.23
C GLY A 387 4.13 2.81 -17.63
N SER A 388 3.02 2.55 -18.33
CA SER A 388 2.12 1.46 -17.97
C SER A 388 2.71 0.12 -18.37
N PHE A 389 2.21 -0.94 -17.76
CA PHE A 389 2.54 -2.30 -18.19
C PHE A 389 2.05 -2.53 -19.63
N GLY A 390 2.91 -3.06 -20.51
CA GLY A 390 2.63 -3.23 -21.93
C GLY A 390 2.91 -1.99 -22.80
N SER A 391 3.30 -0.84 -22.22
CA SER A 391 3.74 0.32 -23.01
C SER A 391 5.15 0.09 -23.59
N GLU A 392 5.40 0.58 -24.81
CA GLU A 392 6.75 0.57 -25.40
C GLU A 392 7.66 1.69 -24.83
N MET A 393 7.10 2.58 -24.01
CA MET A 393 7.76 3.80 -23.56
C MET A 393 7.89 3.79 -22.04
N ASP A 394 9.11 3.98 -21.53
CA ASP A 394 9.37 4.15 -20.09
C ASP A 394 8.55 5.31 -19.49
N PRO A 395 8.21 5.25 -18.18
CA PRO A 395 7.46 6.32 -17.54
C PRO A 395 8.18 7.66 -17.67
N PRO A 396 7.44 8.77 -17.91
CA PRO A 396 8.02 10.09 -17.86
C PRO A 396 8.58 10.33 -16.45
N LYS A 397 9.71 11.05 -16.35
CA LYS A 397 10.23 11.44 -15.05
C LYS A 397 9.20 12.28 -14.31
N ASP A 398 8.83 11.84 -13.12
CA ASP A 398 7.94 12.60 -12.26
C ASP A 398 8.59 13.90 -11.84
N ILE A 399 7.80 14.97 -11.89
CA ILE A 399 8.19 16.25 -11.33
C ILE A 399 8.33 16.08 -9.82
N LYS A 400 9.51 16.40 -9.29
CA LYS A 400 9.72 16.42 -7.84
C LYS A 400 9.36 17.79 -7.30
N TYR A 401 8.49 17.80 -6.31
CA TYR A 401 8.03 19.02 -5.65
C TYR A 401 8.76 19.17 -4.32
N ASN A 402 9.22 20.38 -4.03
CA ASN A 402 9.71 20.76 -2.72
C ASN A 402 9.18 22.15 -2.35
N ILE A 403 8.86 22.32 -1.07
CA ILE A 403 8.48 23.61 -0.50
C ILE A 403 9.48 23.93 0.58
N GLU A 404 10.26 24.98 0.40
CA GLU A 404 11.14 25.54 1.43
C GLU A 404 10.39 26.62 2.20
N THR A 405 10.45 26.54 3.52
CA THR A 405 9.79 27.47 4.43
C THR A 405 10.82 27.97 5.44
N PRO A 406 10.57 29.09 6.13
CA PRO A 406 11.26 29.37 7.37
C PRO A 406 11.10 28.19 8.34
N GLU A 407 12.04 28.05 9.27
CA GLU A 407 11.95 27.06 10.36
C GLU A 407 10.65 27.18 11.16
N TYR A 408 10.15 28.42 11.24
CA TYR A 408 8.97 28.84 11.98
C TYR A 408 8.15 29.85 11.16
N LEU A 409 6.88 29.54 10.89
CA LEU A 409 5.97 30.45 10.20
C LEU A 409 5.47 31.51 11.19
N PRO A 410 5.65 32.82 10.93
CA PRO A 410 5.29 33.85 11.88
C PRO A 410 3.76 34.00 12.03
N THR A 411 3.33 34.27 13.26
CA THR A 411 1.94 34.54 13.65
C THR A 411 1.61 36.03 13.58
N GLY A 412 0.41 36.44 14.02
CA GLY A 412 -0.01 37.84 14.04
C GLY A 412 -0.31 38.46 12.68
N GLY A 413 -0.30 37.67 11.60
CA GLY A 413 -0.50 38.15 10.23
C GLY A 413 0.76 38.70 9.56
N GLU A 414 1.93 38.47 10.17
CA GLU A 414 3.21 38.89 9.61
C GLU A 414 3.54 38.11 8.32
N PRO A 415 3.98 38.81 7.25
CA PRO A 415 4.36 38.15 6.00
C PRO A 415 5.68 37.37 6.11
N PHE A 416 5.77 36.25 5.40
CA PHE A 416 6.96 35.42 5.25
C PHE A 416 7.11 34.92 3.82
N GLN A 417 8.31 34.45 3.46
CA GLN A 417 8.59 33.87 2.15
C GLN A 417 8.54 32.36 2.17
N VAL A 418 8.04 31.77 1.09
CA VAL A 418 8.04 30.33 0.82
C VAL A 418 8.61 30.12 -0.57
N THR A 419 9.56 29.22 -0.74
CA THR A 419 10.14 28.90 -2.05
C THR A 419 9.61 27.57 -2.53
N LEU A 420 8.94 27.57 -3.67
CA LEU A 420 8.58 26.36 -4.41
C LEU A 420 9.75 26.01 -5.31
N LYS A 421 10.22 24.76 -5.21
CA LYS A 421 11.26 24.23 -6.08
C LYS A 421 10.74 22.95 -6.72
N LEU A 422 10.65 22.97 -8.05
CA LEU A 422 10.24 21.83 -8.86
C LEU A 422 11.45 21.39 -9.69
N THR A 423 11.75 20.09 -9.69
CA THR A 423 12.81 19.49 -10.51
C THR A 423 12.24 18.37 -11.37
N ASP A 424 13.06 17.88 -12.31
CA ASP A 424 12.66 16.83 -13.27
C ASP A 424 11.50 17.25 -14.20
N MET A 425 11.27 18.56 -14.37
CA MET A 425 10.35 19.09 -15.36
C MET A 425 10.93 18.99 -16.78
N LYS A 426 10.08 18.94 -17.80
CA LYS A 426 10.54 19.11 -19.20
C LYS A 426 11.12 20.54 -19.36
N PRO A 427 12.26 20.74 -20.05
CA PRO A 427 12.80 22.08 -20.29
C PRO A 427 11.76 23.03 -20.89
N GLY A 428 11.55 24.19 -20.25
CA GLY A 428 10.55 25.18 -20.68
C GLY A 428 9.09 24.88 -20.33
N GLN A 429 8.79 23.73 -19.69
CA GLN A 429 7.43 23.36 -19.26
C GLN A 429 6.83 24.41 -18.32
N VAL A 430 5.53 24.66 -18.47
CA VAL A 430 4.75 25.60 -17.65
C VAL A 430 3.63 24.86 -16.93
N ILE A 431 3.48 25.13 -15.63
CA ILE A 431 2.33 24.72 -14.80
C ILE A 431 1.56 25.98 -14.41
N GLU A 432 0.27 26.06 -14.73
CA GLU A 432 -0.54 27.27 -14.51
C GLU A 432 -1.54 27.18 -13.35
N ASN A 433 -1.93 25.97 -12.97
CA ASN A 433 -2.99 25.66 -12.02
C ASN A 433 -2.48 25.25 -10.63
N GLY A 434 -1.28 25.72 -10.25
CA GLY A 434 -0.74 25.48 -8.92
C GLY A 434 -1.45 26.29 -7.84
N GLU A 435 -1.81 25.65 -6.74
CA GLU A 435 -2.41 26.30 -5.57
C GLU A 435 -1.77 25.82 -4.28
N ILE A 436 -1.56 26.73 -3.33
CA ILE A 436 -0.91 26.45 -2.05
C ILE A 436 -1.76 26.90 -0.86
N GLN A 437 -1.63 26.19 0.25
CA GLN A 437 -2.15 26.63 1.54
C GLN A 437 -1.30 26.13 2.71
N VAL A 438 -1.47 26.78 3.87
CA VAL A 438 -1.18 26.24 5.20
C VAL A 438 -2.50 25.94 5.89
N TYR A 439 -2.64 24.76 6.47
CA TYR A 439 -3.83 24.33 7.21
C TYR A 439 -3.44 23.67 8.54
N LEU A 440 -4.37 23.66 9.48
CA LEU A 440 -4.24 22.98 10.77
C LEU A 440 -4.71 21.53 10.69
N GLU A 441 -4.36 20.75 11.71
CA GLU A 441 -5.01 19.47 11.97
C GLU A 441 -6.55 19.64 12.00
N GLY A 442 -7.28 18.71 11.37
CA GLY A 442 -8.72 18.85 11.11
C GLY A 442 -9.07 19.69 9.88
N GLY A 443 -8.09 20.13 9.08
CA GLY A 443 -8.30 20.69 7.73
C GLY A 443 -8.58 22.19 7.66
N THR A 444 -8.53 22.91 8.78
CA THR A 444 -8.81 24.36 8.79
C THR A 444 -7.71 25.14 8.09
N SER A 445 -8.00 25.76 6.95
CA SER A 445 -7.05 26.60 6.22
C SER A 445 -6.78 27.94 6.92
N ILE A 446 -5.51 28.32 7.00
CA ILE A 446 -5.06 29.47 7.79
C ILE A 446 -4.08 30.39 7.06
N SER A 447 -3.81 30.20 5.78
CA SER A 447 -2.86 31.06 5.04
C SER A 447 -3.51 31.91 3.97
N GLN A 448 -2.79 32.96 3.59
CA GLN A 448 -2.98 33.73 2.37
C GLN A 448 -1.66 33.86 1.61
N VAL A 449 -1.75 33.96 0.30
CA VAL A 449 -0.66 34.26 -0.64
C VAL A 449 -0.89 35.69 -1.14
N ARG A 450 0.18 36.48 -1.16
CA ARG A 450 0.12 37.86 -1.63
C ARG A 450 -0.12 37.90 -3.14
N LEU A 451 -1.11 38.65 -3.57
CA LEU A 451 -1.45 38.83 -4.98
C LEU A 451 -0.38 39.67 -5.72
N PRO A 452 -0.27 39.56 -7.05
CA PRO A 452 0.69 40.35 -7.84
C PRO A 452 0.54 41.87 -7.69
N ASN A 453 -0.67 42.36 -7.43
CA ASN A 453 -0.95 43.78 -7.15
C ASN A 453 -0.53 44.21 -5.73
N GLY A 454 0.05 43.31 -4.95
CA GLY A 454 0.54 43.55 -3.59
C GLY A 454 -0.52 43.45 -2.49
N THR A 455 -1.78 43.19 -2.81
CA THR A 455 -2.87 43.01 -1.83
C THR A 455 -2.98 41.57 -1.34
N TRP A 456 -3.78 41.36 -0.30
CA TRP A 456 -4.09 40.04 0.25
C TRP A 456 -5.54 39.68 -0.05
N PRO A 457 -5.85 38.42 -0.36
CA PRO A 457 -7.24 37.96 -0.45
C PRO A 457 -8.00 38.13 0.87
N THR A 458 -9.32 38.00 0.84
CA THR A 458 -10.17 38.10 2.03
C THR A 458 -10.41 36.75 2.70
N THR A 459 -10.19 35.64 1.99
CA THR A 459 -10.40 34.28 2.47
C THR A 459 -9.09 33.58 2.81
N TYR A 460 -9.18 32.54 3.63
CA TYR A 460 -8.12 31.56 3.88
C TYR A 460 -8.45 30.29 3.09
N GLY A 461 -7.44 29.60 2.57
CA GLY A 461 -7.64 28.44 1.70
C GLY A 461 -6.50 28.25 0.72
N TYR A 462 -6.73 27.36 -0.23
CA TYR A 462 -5.92 27.25 -1.45
C TYR A 462 -5.94 28.56 -2.21
N GLN A 463 -4.76 29.05 -2.55
CA GLN A 463 -4.59 30.26 -3.35
C GLN A 463 -3.58 30.00 -4.46
N SER A 464 -3.84 30.59 -5.62
CA SER A 464 -3.00 30.43 -6.80
C SER A 464 -1.57 30.85 -6.52
N VAL A 465 -0.64 30.02 -6.98
CA VAL A 465 0.80 30.33 -6.98
C VAL A 465 1.21 31.05 -8.27
N GLY A 466 0.29 31.25 -9.22
CA GLY A 466 0.56 31.69 -10.59
C GLY A 466 1.35 30.67 -11.42
N SER A 467 1.82 31.04 -12.61
CA SER A 467 2.58 30.12 -13.46
C SER A 467 3.96 29.75 -12.88
N ILE A 468 4.32 28.47 -12.94
CA ILE A 468 5.63 27.94 -12.60
C ILE A 468 6.26 27.43 -13.90
N GLN A 469 7.40 28.00 -14.30
CA GLN A 469 8.07 27.65 -15.55
C GLN A 469 9.46 27.07 -15.30
N ALA A 470 9.74 25.93 -15.93
CA ALA A 470 11.04 25.29 -15.88
C ALA A 470 12.07 26.03 -16.73
N ASN A 471 13.30 26.13 -16.21
CA ASN A 471 14.45 26.55 -17.00
C ASN A 471 14.90 25.45 -17.99
N GLN A 472 15.98 25.71 -18.72
CA GLN A 472 16.56 24.76 -19.69
C GLN A 472 17.05 23.42 -19.08
N HIS A 473 17.23 23.37 -17.76
CA HIS A 473 17.64 22.18 -17.02
C HIS A 473 16.47 21.44 -16.36
N GLY A 474 15.22 21.83 -16.65
CA GLY A 474 14.06 21.18 -16.06
C GLY A 474 13.81 21.54 -14.59
N VAL A 475 14.34 22.69 -14.14
CA VAL A 475 14.17 23.19 -12.77
C VAL A 475 13.37 24.48 -12.78
N ALA A 476 12.34 24.56 -11.94
CA ALA A 476 11.60 25.79 -11.69
C ALA A 476 11.72 26.19 -10.21
N GLU A 477 11.89 27.49 -9.97
CA GLU A 477 11.90 28.05 -8.61
C GLU A 477 10.96 29.25 -8.56
N LYS A 478 10.11 29.30 -7.53
CA LYS A 478 9.16 30.39 -7.33
C LYS A 478 9.05 30.78 -5.87
N VAL A 479 9.33 32.05 -5.58
CA VAL A 479 9.18 32.61 -4.23
C VAL A 479 7.80 33.23 -4.10
N LEU A 480 7.06 32.78 -3.09
CA LEU A 480 5.76 33.31 -2.71
C LEU A 480 5.89 34.08 -1.40
N THR A 481 5.16 35.19 -1.29
CA THR A 481 4.98 35.87 0.00
C THR A 481 3.65 35.41 0.58
N MET A 482 3.69 34.78 1.75
CA MET A 482 2.52 34.27 2.45
C MET A 482 2.34 34.94 3.81
N ARG A 483 1.15 34.85 4.40
CA ARG A 483 0.91 35.20 5.81
C ARG A 483 -0.12 34.26 6.40
N LEU A 484 -0.11 34.11 7.73
CA LEU A 484 -1.11 33.33 8.45
C LEU A 484 -2.30 34.20 8.88
N ASN A 485 -3.42 33.54 9.21
CA ASN A 485 -4.55 34.17 9.88
C ASN A 485 -4.05 34.77 11.21
N PRO A 486 -4.28 36.08 11.48
CA PRO A 486 -3.82 36.73 12.70
C PRO A 486 -4.30 36.08 14.00
N THR A 487 -5.35 35.25 13.95
CA THR A 487 -5.89 34.54 15.12
C THR A 487 -5.13 33.25 15.46
N VAL A 488 -4.21 32.80 14.62
CA VAL A 488 -3.43 31.56 14.87
C VAL A 488 -2.42 31.80 15.99
N GLN A 489 -2.36 30.86 16.92
CA GLN A 489 -1.49 30.94 18.10
C GLN A 489 -0.16 30.21 17.88
N ASP A 490 0.87 30.68 18.58
CA ASP A 490 2.20 30.08 18.60
C ASP A 490 2.17 28.65 19.15
N GLY A 491 3.08 27.80 18.67
CA GLY A 491 3.21 26.41 19.10
C GLY A 491 2.18 25.46 18.48
N THR A 492 1.43 25.92 17.48
CA THR A 492 0.50 25.09 16.71
C THR A 492 1.25 24.34 15.60
N THR A 493 0.97 23.04 15.43
CA THR A 493 1.44 22.28 14.28
C THR A 493 0.55 22.58 13.08
N GLY A 494 1.16 23.02 11.98
CA GLY A 494 0.48 23.22 10.71
C GLY A 494 1.03 22.31 9.63
N TYR A 495 0.34 22.28 8.50
CA TYR A 495 0.75 21.57 7.29
C TYR A 495 0.72 22.54 6.13
N ILE A 496 1.82 22.66 5.39
CA ILE A 496 1.84 23.38 4.12
C ILE A 496 1.68 22.37 2.99
N ARG A 497 0.81 22.69 2.02
CA ARG A 497 0.45 21.79 0.93
C ARG A 497 0.34 22.52 -0.38
N LEU A 498 0.96 21.95 -1.42
CA LEU A 498 0.83 22.34 -2.82
C LEU A 498 -0.05 21.32 -3.54
N ARG A 499 -0.98 21.81 -4.36
CA ARG A 499 -1.77 21.01 -5.29
C ARG A 499 -1.65 21.58 -6.71
N ILE A 500 -1.76 20.71 -7.72
CA ILE A 500 -1.76 21.09 -9.14
C ILE A 500 -3.13 20.74 -9.72
N GLY A 501 -4.03 21.72 -9.77
CA GLY A 501 -5.44 21.48 -10.05
C GLY A 501 -6.22 21.02 -8.81
N ALA A 502 -7.55 21.13 -8.88
CA ALA A 502 -8.42 20.74 -7.78
C ALA A 502 -8.31 19.23 -7.50
N GLY A 503 -8.14 18.85 -6.22
CA GLY A 503 -8.07 17.45 -5.79
C GLY A 503 -6.70 16.77 -5.92
N ASN A 504 -5.73 17.37 -6.61
CA ASN A 504 -4.42 16.75 -6.86
C ASN A 504 -3.31 17.32 -5.97
N ASN A 505 -3.23 16.85 -4.73
CA ASN A 505 -2.20 17.25 -3.77
C ASN A 505 -0.86 16.62 -4.15
N VAL A 506 0.12 17.43 -4.57
CA VAL A 506 1.42 16.95 -5.06
C VAL A 506 2.53 17.01 -4.01
N PHE A 507 2.32 17.78 -2.94
CA PHE A 507 3.28 17.89 -1.85
C PHE A 507 2.60 18.34 -0.57
N THR A 508 2.90 17.69 0.55
CA THR A 508 2.52 18.15 1.89
C THR A 508 3.72 17.99 2.81
N LYS A 509 3.99 18.97 3.67
CA LYS A 509 4.93 18.82 4.78
C LYS A 509 4.40 19.50 6.03
N THR A 510 4.82 19.00 7.18
CA THR A 510 4.59 19.64 8.48
C THR A 510 5.40 20.93 8.58
N VAL A 511 4.82 21.96 9.21
CA VAL A 511 5.43 23.25 9.48
C VAL A 511 5.18 23.67 10.93
N ASN A 512 6.15 24.34 11.54
CA ASN A 512 6.00 24.91 12.86
C ASN A 512 5.44 26.34 12.74
N ILE A 513 4.45 26.68 13.57
CA ILE A 513 3.83 28.02 13.58
C ILE A 513 4.16 28.76 14.88
N GLY A 514 4.48 30.05 14.74
CA GLY A 514 4.90 30.92 15.83
C GLY A 514 6.38 30.76 16.13
N GLN A 515 6.85 31.37 17.22
CA GLN A 515 8.24 31.15 17.64
C GLN A 515 8.37 29.78 18.32
N SER A 516 9.60 29.27 18.43
CA SER A 516 9.91 28.32 19.49
C SER A 516 9.30 28.88 20.78
N ILE A 517 8.43 28.11 21.43
CA ILE A 517 8.13 28.34 22.84
C ILE A 517 9.44 28.17 23.60
N VAL A 518 10.23 29.24 23.62
CA VAL A 518 11.16 29.51 24.68
C VAL A 518 10.26 29.76 25.88
N GLU A 519 9.92 28.70 26.61
CA GLU A 519 9.67 28.90 28.02
C GLU A 519 10.88 29.65 28.56
N THR A 520 10.61 30.81 29.15
CA THR A 520 11.60 31.63 29.80
C THR A 520 12.34 30.74 30.81
N PRO A 521 13.67 30.54 30.69
CA PRO A 521 14.40 29.76 31.68
C PRO A 521 14.30 30.49 33.02
N PRO A 522 14.11 29.78 34.15
CA PRO A 522 14.58 30.31 35.41
C PRO A 522 16.12 30.42 35.33
N GLY A 523 16.62 31.63 35.10
CA GLY A 523 18.00 32.01 35.40
C GLY A 523 19.08 31.60 34.38
N GLY A 524 19.84 32.58 33.90
CA GLY A 524 21.16 32.32 33.32
C GLY A 524 22.09 31.68 34.35
N GLY A 525 22.70 30.54 34.00
CA GLY A 525 23.69 29.88 34.85
C GLY A 525 24.00 28.41 34.53
N GLU A 526 23.15 27.70 33.76
CA GLU A 526 23.34 26.25 33.60
C GLU A 526 24.38 25.88 32.53
N LYS A 527 25.32 25.03 32.95
CA LYS A 527 26.47 24.55 32.15
C LYS A 527 26.06 23.64 30.98
N TYR A 528 24.95 22.92 31.10
CA TYR A 528 24.44 21.98 30.09
C TYR A 528 22.94 22.19 29.90
N GLN A 529 22.46 22.15 28.65
CA GLN A 529 21.02 22.21 28.34
C GLN A 529 20.69 21.23 27.21
N LEU A 530 19.49 20.64 27.28
CA LEU A 530 18.90 19.82 26.23
C LEU A 530 17.58 20.44 25.81
N LEU A 531 17.53 20.96 24.57
CA LEU A 531 16.33 21.55 24.02
C LEU A 531 15.61 20.47 23.21
N THR A 532 14.48 19.99 23.73
CA THR A 532 13.63 18.98 23.10
C THR A 532 12.33 19.62 22.59
N PRO A 533 11.61 18.95 21.67
CA PRO A 533 10.22 19.30 21.41
C PRO A 533 9.37 19.23 22.69
N LYS A 534 8.23 19.93 22.70
CA LYS A 534 7.26 19.90 23.82
C LYS A 534 6.74 18.48 24.07
N TYR A 535 6.48 17.75 22.99
CA TYR A 535 6.15 16.34 23.00
C TYR A 535 7.10 15.61 22.06
N ILE A 536 7.74 14.57 22.56
CA ILE A 536 8.55 13.68 21.75
C ILE A 536 7.60 12.74 21.00
N PRO A 537 7.66 12.67 19.66
CA PRO A 537 6.71 11.87 18.90
C PRO A 537 6.93 10.37 19.11
N LEU A 538 5.84 9.62 19.26
CA LEU A 538 5.81 8.16 19.27
C LEU A 538 5.91 7.59 17.83
N GLY A 539 5.86 6.25 17.70
CA GLY A 539 5.77 5.59 16.39
C GLY A 539 7.03 5.65 15.53
N GLY A 540 8.21 5.88 16.12
CA GLY A 540 9.46 5.91 15.33
C GLY A 540 9.71 7.19 14.54
N ILE A 541 8.87 8.20 14.71
CA ILE A 541 8.98 9.47 14.01
C ILE A 541 10.26 10.22 14.46
N PRO A 542 11.14 10.64 13.52
CA PRO A 542 12.32 11.42 13.87
C PRO A 542 12.01 12.84 14.38
N PHE A 543 12.78 13.31 15.36
CA PHE A 543 12.67 14.65 15.93
C PHE A 543 14.05 15.25 16.30
N PRO A 544 14.22 16.58 16.23
CA PRO A 544 15.48 17.22 16.57
C PRO A 544 15.63 17.42 18.09
N VAL A 545 16.85 17.27 18.59
CA VAL A 545 17.26 17.68 19.95
C VAL A 545 18.51 18.55 19.85
N ALA A 546 18.49 19.74 20.43
CA ALA A 546 19.68 20.59 20.50
C ALA A 546 20.39 20.43 21.84
N VAL A 547 21.67 20.05 21.77
CA VAL A 547 22.58 19.96 22.91
C VAL A 547 23.36 21.27 23.01
N VAL A 548 23.29 21.94 24.17
CA VAL A 548 24.00 23.19 24.44
C VAL A 548 24.93 23.02 25.64
N MET A 549 26.17 23.48 25.50
CA MET A 549 27.17 23.52 26.58
C MET A 549 27.70 24.95 26.73
N ASN A 550 27.65 25.49 27.94
CA ASN A 550 28.10 26.85 28.26
C ASN A 550 29.34 26.81 29.18
N GLY A 551 30.11 27.91 29.20
CA GLY A 551 31.28 28.04 30.08
C GLY A 551 32.49 27.22 29.63
N LEU A 552 32.60 26.95 28.33
CA LEU A 552 33.77 26.35 27.70
C LEU A 552 34.80 27.44 27.37
N THR A 553 36.07 27.08 27.25
CA THR A 553 37.07 28.01 26.70
C THR A 553 36.75 28.21 25.21
N PRO A 554 36.82 29.44 24.66
CA PRO A 554 36.62 29.66 23.22
C PRO A 554 37.48 28.72 22.36
N GLY A 555 36.88 28.05 21.38
CA GLY A 555 37.55 27.04 20.55
C GLY A 555 37.74 25.66 21.20
N GLN A 556 37.35 25.45 22.46
CA GLN A 556 37.40 24.15 23.11
C GLN A 556 36.43 23.16 22.43
N THR A 557 36.91 21.95 22.13
CA THR A 557 36.09 20.87 21.58
C THR A 557 35.74 19.82 22.64
N VAL A 558 34.46 19.46 22.73
CA VAL A 558 33.94 18.32 23.49
C VAL A 558 33.56 17.21 22.52
N ALA A 559 34.12 16.01 22.69
CA ALA A 559 33.94 14.88 21.75
C ALA A 559 33.40 13.60 22.41
N ASN A 560 33.22 13.61 23.72
CA ASN A 560 32.79 12.46 24.53
C ASN A 560 31.34 12.58 25.00
N GLY A 561 30.55 13.46 24.40
CA GLY A 561 29.13 13.62 24.71
C GLY A 561 28.32 12.42 24.22
N GLN A 562 27.48 11.87 25.09
CA GLN A 562 26.54 10.81 24.73
C GLN A 562 25.15 11.12 25.28
N ILE A 563 24.13 10.79 24.50
CA ILE A 563 22.73 11.07 24.87
C ILE A 563 21.85 9.83 24.63
N GLN A 564 20.80 9.70 25.43
CA GLN A 564 19.73 8.72 25.24
C GLN A 564 18.40 9.23 25.81
N ILE A 565 17.31 8.58 25.43
CA ILE A 565 16.00 8.61 26.09
C ILE A 565 15.70 7.23 26.64
N TYR A 566 15.17 7.17 27.87
CA TYR A 566 14.87 5.92 28.56
C TYR A 566 13.59 6.04 29.42
N LEU A 567 12.88 4.92 29.57
CA LEU A 567 11.66 4.82 30.36
C LEU A 567 11.93 4.77 31.87
N SER A 568 10.89 5.00 32.67
CA SER A 568 10.93 4.69 34.11
C SER A 568 11.18 3.18 34.29
N GLY A 569 12.33 2.82 34.86
CA GLY A 569 12.84 1.43 34.87
C GLY A 569 14.18 1.25 34.14
N GLY A 570 14.63 2.25 33.38
CA GLY A 570 15.98 2.29 32.80
C GLY A 570 16.12 1.72 31.39
N GLN A 571 15.05 1.22 30.79
CA GLN A 571 15.04 0.75 29.40
C GLN A 571 15.29 1.92 28.44
N SER A 572 16.39 1.87 27.69
CA SER A 572 16.67 2.84 26.64
C SER A 572 15.77 2.62 25.43
N ILE A 573 15.26 3.71 24.87
CA ILE A 573 14.26 3.68 23.80
C ILE A 573 14.61 4.58 22.61
N SER A 574 15.72 5.31 22.64
CA SER A 574 16.10 6.21 21.54
C SER A 574 17.21 5.68 20.64
N GLN A 575 17.18 6.11 19.40
CA GLN A 575 18.26 6.07 18.42
C GLN A 575 18.69 7.49 18.02
N ILE A 576 19.91 7.66 17.53
CA ILE A 576 20.38 8.90 16.89
C ILE A 576 20.75 8.59 15.45
N GLN A 577 20.34 9.44 14.52
CA GLN A 577 20.67 9.30 13.11
C GLN A 577 22.18 9.46 12.90
N PHE A 578 22.78 8.57 12.11
CA PHE A 578 24.16 8.70 11.66
C PHE A 578 24.29 9.83 10.62
N GLU A 579 25.53 10.28 10.36
CA GLU A 579 25.78 11.37 9.40
C GLU A 579 25.37 11.00 7.96
N ASP A 580 25.31 9.71 7.63
CA ASP A 580 24.84 9.18 6.35
C ASP A 580 23.31 9.08 6.23
N GLY A 581 22.57 9.50 7.27
CA GLY A 581 21.12 9.46 7.32
C GLY A 581 20.53 8.12 7.81
N THR A 582 21.35 7.09 8.00
CA THR A 582 20.90 5.79 8.51
C THR A 582 20.70 5.80 10.03
N TRP A 583 20.04 4.77 10.55
CA TRP A 583 19.74 4.65 11.98
C TRP A 583 20.36 3.38 12.57
N PRO A 584 20.90 3.42 13.79
CA PRO A 584 21.39 2.22 14.47
C PRO A 584 20.22 1.27 14.76
N ILE A 585 20.50 -0.04 14.78
CA ILE A 585 19.50 -1.08 15.12
C ILE A 585 19.27 -1.24 16.63
N THR A 586 20.17 -0.71 17.47
CA THR A 586 20.09 -0.81 18.94
C THR A 586 19.51 0.45 19.56
N TYR A 587 18.97 0.35 20.78
CA TYR A 587 18.50 1.49 21.56
C TYR A 587 19.45 1.72 22.74
N GLY A 588 19.87 2.96 22.98
CA GLY A 588 20.90 3.22 23.99
C GLY A 588 21.51 4.61 23.96
N TYR A 589 22.67 4.73 24.60
CA TYR A 589 23.52 5.91 24.53
C TYR A 589 24.26 5.96 23.20
N PHE A 590 24.06 7.05 22.47
CA PHE A 590 24.77 7.32 21.22
C PHE A 590 25.64 8.57 21.36
N ASN A 591 26.76 8.57 20.64
CA ASN A 591 27.69 9.69 20.61
C ASN A 591 27.08 10.84 19.79
N ILE A 592 27.10 12.06 20.33
CA ILE A 592 26.59 13.25 19.65
C ILE A 592 27.61 13.89 18.70
N GLY A 593 28.83 13.34 18.63
CA GLY A 593 29.95 13.84 17.85
C GLY A 593 30.68 15.00 18.55
N LYS A 594 31.45 15.76 17.77
CA LYS A 594 32.24 16.89 18.26
C LYS A 594 31.39 18.16 18.35
N LEU A 595 31.51 18.88 19.47
CA LEU A 595 30.97 20.22 19.68
C LEU A 595 32.13 21.17 19.98
N THR A 596 32.28 22.24 19.21
CA THR A 596 33.32 23.26 19.42
C THR A 596 32.67 24.55 19.92
N ALA A 597 33.25 25.13 20.97
CA ALA A 597 32.77 26.36 21.57
C ALA A 597 33.07 27.59 20.67
N ASP A 598 32.09 28.49 20.57
CA ASP A 598 32.21 29.79 19.94
C ASP A 598 33.06 30.76 20.79
N GLU A 599 33.18 32.00 20.31
CA GLU A 599 33.90 33.09 20.98
C GLU A 599 33.36 33.44 22.38
N ASN A 600 32.11 33.08 22.67
CA ASN A 600 31.45 33.29 23.96
C ASN A 600 31.55 32.06 24.89
N GLY A 601 32.30 31.04 24.49
CA GLY A 601 32.43 29.81 25.26
C GLY A 601 31.18 28.92 25.23
N LYS A 602 30.33 29.07 24.21
CA LYS A 602 29.10 28.29 24.02
C LYS A 602 29.27 27.33 22.84
N ALA A 603 28.92 26.07 23.05
CA ALA A 603 28.84 25.07 21.97
C ALA A 603 27.40 24.59 21.82
N LYS A 604 26.89 24.52 20.58
CA LYS A 604 25.55 24.03 20.26
C LYS A 604 25.61 23.04 19.09
N LYS A 605 24.90 21.92 19.19
CA LYS A 605 24.69 20.99 18.08
C LYS A 605 23.27 20.42 18.13
N THR A 606 22.62 20.36 16.98
CA THR A 606 21.33 19.67 16.82
C THR A 606 21.58 18.27 16.28
N ILE A 607 20.91 17.29 16.86
CA ILE A 607 20.94 15.88 16.46
C ILE A 607 19.53 15.41 16.16
N MET A 608 19.39 14.47 15.23
CA MET A 608 18.13 13.80 14.96
C MET A 608 18.01 12.54 15.81
N MET A 609 16.92 12.43 16.55
CA MET A 609 16.60 11.29 17.40
C MET A 609 15.29 10.66 16.95
N ARG A 610 15.07 9.37 17.23
CA ARG A 610 13.76 8.72 17.13
C ARG A 610 13.57 7.74 18.28
N ILE A 611 12.32 7.45 18.64
CA ILE A 611 11.97 6.47 19.69
C ILE A 611 11.68 5.11 19.06
N ASN A 612 11.87 4.03 19.80
CA ASN A 612 11.41 2.70 19.42
C ASN A 612 9.91 2.76 19.05
N PRO A 613 9.51 2.34 17.83
CA PRO A 613 8.12 2.45 17.38
C PRO A 613 7.13 1.67 18.26
N ASN A 614 7.60 0.66 18.99
CA ASN A 614 6.77 -0.17 19.86
C ASN A 614 6.54 0.43 21.26
N VAL A 615 7.01 1.65 21.53
CA VAL A 615 6.82 2.31 22.83
C VAL A 615 5.47 3.03 22.86
N SER A 616 4.66 2.72 23.87
CA SER A 616 3.36 3.35 24.14
C SER A 616 3.35 4.24 25.39
N ALA A 617 4.51 4.45 26.02
CA ALA A 617 4.59 5.26 27.23
C ALA A 617 4.42 6.76 26.94
N TYR A 618 3.79 7.49 27.86
CA TYR A 618 3.58 8.95 27.73
C TYR A 618 4.67 9.80 28.40
N GLU A 619 5.55 9.19 29.20
CA GLU A 619 6.62 9.89 29.92
C GLU A 619 7.94 9.11 29.84
N ALA A 620 9.04 9.83 29.66
CA ALA A 620 10.39 9.28 29.68
C ALA A 620 11.39 10.29 30.26
N TYR A 621 12.67 9.94 30.23
CA TYR A 621 13.77 10.81 30.62
C TYR A 621 14.79 10.86 29.51
N ILE A 622 15.21 12.06 29.11
CA ILE A 622 16.38 12.27 28.24
C ILE A 622 17.59 12.62 29.11
N ARG A 623 18.74 12.02 28.80
CA ARG A 623 19.96 12.17 29.58
C ARG A 623 21.19 12.41 28.71
N LEU A 624 21.94 13.45 29.04
CA LEU A 624 23.28 13.73 28.51
C LEU A 624 24.35 13.28 29.52
N ARG A 625 25.39 12.62 29.02
CA ARG A 625 26.59 12.25 29.79
C ARG A 625 27.87 12.60 29.04
N LEU A 626 28.97 12.84 29.76
CA LEU A 626 30.30 13.09 29.21
C LEU A 626 31.24 11.92 29.55
N GLY A 627 31.22 10.88 28.70
CA GLY A 627 31.86 9.59 28.98
C GLY A 627 30.98 8.65 29.81
N SER A 628 31.37 7.36 29.85
CA SER A 628 30.62 6.34 30.58
C SER A 628 30.60 6.65 32.08
N GLY A 629 29.41 6.66 32.68
CA GLY A 629 29.21 6.89 34.12
C GLY A 629 29.15 8.36 34.57
N ASN A 630 29.35 9.34 33.68
CA ASN A 630 29.36 10.77 34.04
C ASN A 630 28.14 11.51 33.48
N ASN A 631 27.00 11.32 34.14
CA ASN A 631 25.73 11.97 33.78
C ASN A 631 25.78 13.46 34.14
N VAL A 632 25.58 14.33 33.16
CA VAL A 632 25.71 15.79 33.36
C VAL A 632 24.37 16.53 33.30
N LEU A 633 23.35 15.94 32.68
CA LEU A 633 21.98 16.47 32.68
C LEU A 633 20.98 15.33 32.48
N THR A 634 19.88 15.34 33.23
CA THR A 634 18.72 14.47 33.00
C THR A 634 17.47 15.32 33.14
N GLN A 635 16.57 15.26 32.17
CA GLN A 635 15.29 15.97 32.21
C GLN A 635 14.15 15.00 31.86
N LYS A 636 13.00 15.22 32.48
CA LYS A 636 11.77 14.50 32.15
C LYS A 636 11.24 15.03 30.83
N VAL A 637 10.72 14.15 29.98
CA VAL A 637 10.12 14.47 28.69
C VAL A 637 8.78 13.78 28.56
N THR A 638 7.84 14.44 27.90
CA THR A 638 6.52 13.89 27.60
C THR A 638 6.54 13.38 26.16
N MET A 639 5.93 12.21 25.94
CA MET A 639 5.85 11.56 24.62
C MET A 639 4.38 11.49 24.19
N ARG A 640 4.11 11.72 22.90
CA ARG A 640 2.76 11.67 22.32
C ARG A 640 2.78 11.16 20.90
#